data_AF-A0A4R0KV20-F1
#
_entry.id   AF-A0A4R0KV20-F1
#
_cell.length_a   1.000
_cell.length_b   1.000
_cell.length_c   1.000
_cell.angle_alpha   90.00
_cell.angle_beta   90.00
_cell.angle_gamma   90.00
#
_symmetry.space_group_name_H-M   'P 1'
#
loop_
_entity.id
_entity.type
_entity.pdbx_description
1 polymer ?
#
loop_
_entity_poly.entity_id
_entity_poly.type
_entity_poly.pdbx_seq_one_letter_code
_entity_poly.pdbx_strand_id
1 'polypeptide(L)'
;MSDDVFGTAGIRDRVLAGWSAAPVRFREDANAEEDLALGGYADRLVIELAQNAADAAARAGTPGRVLYELRGSTLVVANTGTPLSAEGVESLATLRASAKRDEAAVGRFGVGFSAVLAVTDEPVILSRTGGVRFSKADTAAAIVAVGSSGLDTEVRRRDGQVPVLRLPFEADGEPPEGYDTAVILPLRDENAAALVRRLLEEADDALLLALPDLERIDIDTADGHRVLEDAESRWWVGRAAGVFDDREREKLLADRPIEERSRPTWSVLWALPRGQVELPGVVQAPTPTDEPLSLPALLLASFPLDPTRRHVAKGPLTDRLVRGAATAYADLLQARVEDGDDVLHLVPTGLAAGTLDRALREEIVAVLPGTAIVRAVEDGTLLRPRDAVVVDGADAAFNAVLAPIVRGLIRSTLQDRLALETLGVRRLELAEVVDQLGGVAADESPAWWRALYASLSGMVTDALLRESLGTLPVPLADGRLVRGVRGLLLPGPEIPTGILAAFGEYGVRIVHPEAVDPALERLGALSATPRSLLEDSAVRTAAEHSVDADDPDAIADAVLSLVAADPSQAEGLWWLSDLVLRDADGELVPANALVIPGSEAAEVLDDEEVAPIDRAVLDRYGLPALEAVGVLATLGLVTASDVALDQLPESLKDLDGIEDWAYDVAPDGSRYGATVGELSAIRDLDWITDDAWPRVLELLGSSPDLRRALVTQVRVVGPDDRPLGVPSYSAWWIRERVVLEDGEPLAGRADPDAEPVLATFLDEAPEWTAGLDPEVRTAIGLVREVGDLDADGISLVLERIADPEREVDESALLRLWRQLGTLSLFPGDAPDQVRVLGDDGATQVIDAGQAVVVDGPMWLQREDLGGFVVASGAAADGLSDLFDVPMAQEVAEGKIDGEGTAADVPDIVRELVPGVPQTWWEHEELTVDGVEVSWWVDSDGAPHAATFDGLAKALAWASARWDQRHVIRAVLNEPHRTSELLTDAAYD
;
A
#
# COMPACT_ATOMS: atom_id res chain seq x y z
N MET A 1 59.15 69.85 38.26
CA MET A 1 58.36 70.52 37.22
C MET A 1 58.43 69.58 36.03
N SER A 2 57.35 68.86 35.79
CA SER A 2 57.16 68.10 34.55
C SER A 2 57.07 69.13 33.42
N ASP A 3 57.82 68.93 32.33
CA ASP A 3 57.60 69.70 31.11
C ASP A 3 56.28 69.19 30.51
N ASP A 4 55.31 70.07 30.22
CA ASP A 4 54.01 69.72 29.60
C ASP A 4 54.22 69.22 28.15
N VAL A 5 54.73 67.99 27.98
CA VAL A 5 55.15 67.40 26.70
C VAL A 5 53.99 67.34 25.69
N PHE A 6 52.74 67.27 26.17
CA PHE A 6 51.56 67.20 25.32
C PHE A 6 50.82 68.54 25.14
N GLY A 7 51.30 69.64 25.75
CA GLY A 7 50.65 70.94 25.65
C GLY A 7 49.23 70.97 26.22
N THR A 8 48.98 70.16 27.26
CA THR A 8 47.68 69.99 27.91
C THR A 8 47.12 71.30 28.44
N ALA A 9 47.97 72.19 28.98
CA ALA A 9 47.56 73.50 29.46
C ALA A 9 46.96 74.35 28.33
N GLY A 10 47.60 74.34 27.16
CA GLY A 10 47.13 75.09 25.99
C GLY A 10 45.79 74.57 25.45
N ILE A 11 45.54 73.26 25.52
CA ILE A 11 44.25 72.67 25.15
C ILE A 11 43.17 73.12 26.14
N ARG A 12 43.41 72.98 27.45
CA ARG A 12 42.45 73.40 28.48
C ARG A 12 42.06 74.87 28.34
N ASP A 13 43.05 75.75 28.16
CA ASP A 13 42.81 77.19 28.04
C ASP A 13 41.92 77.52 26.83
N ARG A 14 42.14 76.86 25.68
CA ARG A 14 41.29 77.04 24.48
C ARG A 14 39.85 76.58 24.72
N VAL A 15 39.67 75.43 25.35
CA VAL A 15 38.34 74.85 25.62
C VAL A 15 37.58 75.73 26.63
N LEU A 16 38.21 76.08 27.76
CA LEU A 16 37.60 76.93 28.79
C LEU A 16 37.26 78.34 28.27
N ALA A 17 38.12 78.92 27.43
CA ALA A 17 37.82 80.20 26.77
C ALA A 17 36.61 80.07 25.83
N GLY A 18 36.52 78.96 25.08
CA GLY A 18 35.39 78.66 24.20
C GLY A 18 34.07 78.50 24.95
N TRP A 19 34.06 77.73 26.03
CA TRP A 19 32.89 77.54 26.90
C TRP A 19 32.47 78.84 27.59
N SER A 20 33.43 79.66 28.02
CA SER A 20 33.15 80.95 28.67
C SER A 20 32.56 81.97 27.69
N ALA A 21 33.06 82.00 26.45
CA ALA A 21 32.55 82.88 25.40
C ALA A 21 31.17 82.46 24.90
N ALA A 22 30.89 81.15 24.85
CA ALA A 22 29.63 80.59 24.40
C ALA A 22 29.22 79.36 25.24
N PRO A 23 28.47 79.54 26.35
CA PRO A 23 28.05 78.44 27.22
C PRO A 23 27.23 77.34 26.51
N VAL A 24 26.65 77.64 25.35
CA VAL A 24 26.00 76.64 24.49
C VAL A 24 26.97 75.56 24.01
N ARG A 25 28.25 75.88 23.78
CA ARG A 25 29.28 74.91 23.38
C ARG A 25 29.62 73.94 24.50
N PHE A 26 29.65 74.41 25.75
CA PHE A 26 29.75 73.53 26.92
C PHE A 26 28.59 72.52 26.94
N ARG A 27 27.37 72.99 26.68
CA ARG A 27 26.20 72.11 26.62
C ARG A 27 26.26 71.11 25.47
N GLU A 28 26.72 71.53 24.29
CA GLU A 28 26.94 70.65 23.14
C GLU A 28 27.99 69.57 23.47
N ASP A 29 29.11 69.95 24.08
CA ASP A 29 30.16 69.01 24.48
C ASP A 29 29.69 68.04 25.57
N ALA A 30 28.95 68.53 26.57
CA ALA A 30 28.40 67.72 27.65
C ALA A 30 27.32 66.74 27.17
N ASN A 31 26.41 67.20 26.29
CA ASN A 31 25.41 66.32 25.68
C ASN A 31 26.06 65.26 24.79
N ALA A 32 27.09 65.64 24.01
CA ALA A 32 27.76 64.70 23.13
C ALA A 32 28.49 63.58 23.89
N GLU A 33 29.11 63.88 25.04
CA GLU A 33 29.70 62.85 25.91
C GLU A 33 28.65 62.01 26.62
N GLU A 34 27.57 62.64 27.10
CA GLU A 34 26.46 61.92 27.76
C GLU A 34 25.75 60.97 26.79
N ASP A 35 25.50 61.38 25.55
CA ASP A 35 24.93 60.51 24.50
C ASP A 35 25.84 59.32 24.16
N LEU A 36 27.17 59.51 24.24
CA LEU A 36 28.16 58.44 24.02
C LEU A 36 28.30 57.51 25.22
N ALA A 37 28.19 58.04 26.44
CA ALA A 37 28.30 57.29 27.69
C ALA A 37 27.02 56.51 28.03
N LEU A 38 25.84 57.08 27.76
CA LEU A 38 24.52 56.47 27.99
C LEU A 38 23.98 55.71 26.76
N GLY A 39 24.54 55.94 25.58
CA GLY A 39 24.18 55.24 24.34
C GLY A 39 24.78 53.84 24.23
N GLY A 40 24.51 53.16 23.11
CA GLY A 40 24.98 51.79 22.82
C GLY A 40 26.49 51.61 22.63
N TYR A 41 27.31 52.56 23.11
CA TYR A 41 28.78 52.51 23.08
C TYR A 41 29.37 51.88 24.36
N ALA A 42 28.60 51.73 25.43
CA ALA A 42 29.05 51.13 26.69
C ALA A 42 29.56 49.69 26.52
N ASP A 43 28.91 48.90 25.67
CA ASP A 43 29.26 47.50 25.40
C ASP A 43 30.50 47.34 24.51
N ARG A 44 31.16 48.44 24.12
CA ARG A 44 32.28 48.43 23.16
C ARG A 44 33.64 48.76 23.77
N LEU A 45 33.71 48.94 25.08
CA LEU A 45 34.92 49.33 25.79
C LEU A 45 36.14 48.46 25.43
N VAL A 46 36.00 47.14 25.56
CA VAL A 46 37.11 46.19 25.34
C VAL A 46 37.58 46.26 23.90
N ILE A 47 36.66 46.15 22.93
CA ILE A 47 37.00 46.13 21.51
C ILE A 47 37.55 47.46 20.98
N GLU A 48 37.06 48.61 21.44
CA GLU A 48 37.59 49.92 21.02
C GLU A 48 39.01 50.15 21.58
N LEU A 49 39.30 49.68 22.80
CA LEU A 49 40.67 49.71 23.34
C LEU A 49 41.59 48.71 22.62
N ALA A 50 41.10 47.54 22.23
CA ALA A 50 41.85 46.58 21.41
C ALA A 50 42.15 47.15 20.02
N GLN A 51 41.18 47.83 19.41
CA GLN A 51 41.37 48.49 18.12
C GLN A 51 42.41 49.62 18.22
N ASN A 52 42.41 50.42 19.29
CA ASN A 52 43.46 51.41 19.53
C ASN A 52 44.85 50.77 19.66
N ALA A 53 44.92 49.61 20.32
CA ALA A 53 46.15 48.82 20.43
C ALA A 53 46.62 48.30 19.06
N ALA A 54 45.70 47.73 18.26
CA ALA A 54 45.97 47.25 16.90
C ALA A 54 46.47 48.38 16.00
N ASP A 55 45.80 49.53 16.02
CA ASP A 55 46.17 50.72 15.25
C ASP A 55 47.56 51.26 15.65
N ALA A 56 47.89 51.23 16.95
CA ALA A 56 49.20 51.64 17.45
C ALA A 56 50.31 50.68 17.01
N ALA A 57 50.03 49.38 17.00
CA ALA A 57 50.93 48.33 16.53
C ALA A 57 51.16 48.42 15.01
N ALA A 58 50.08 48.58 14.23
CA ALA A 58 50.11 48.77 12.78
C ALA A 58 50.96 49.98 12.38
N ARG A 59 50.79 51.13 13.07
CA ARG A 59 51.62 52.33 12.86
C ARG A 59 53.08 52.11 13.20
N ALA A 60 53.37 51.29 14.21
CA ALA A 60 54.74 50.96 14.60
C ALA A 60 55.38 49.89 13.71
N GLY A 61 54.59 49.16 12.90
CA GLY A 61 55.06 48.03 12.11
C GLY A 61 55.56 46.86 12.97
N THR A 62 54.98 46.67 14.17
CA THR A 62 55.35 45.64 15.13
C THR A 62 54.15 44.78 15.53
N PRO A 63 54.33 43.51 15.92
CA PRO A 63 53.23 42.69 16.45
C PRO A 63 52.58 43.35 17.68
N GLY A 64 51.27 43.57 17.61
CA GLY A 64 50.51 44.22 18.67
C GLY A 64 50.19 43.27 19.83
N ARG A 65 50.36 43.77 21.06
CA ARG A 65 49.98 43.07 22.28
C ARG A 65 49.14 44.00 23.12
N VAL A 66 48.08 43.47 23.73
CA VAL A 66 47.25 44.23 24.67
C VAL A 66 46.99 43.41 25.92
N LEU A 67 47.12 44.03 27.09
CA LEU A 67 46.80 43.49 28.40
C LEU A 67 45.56 44.20 28.93
N TYR A 68 44.56 43.44 29.36
CA TYR A 68 43.44 43.88 30.17
C TYR A 68 43.61 43.32 31.58
N GLU A 69 43.84 44.18 32.55
CA GLU A 69 44.06 43.78 33.94
C GLU A 69 43.00 44.44 34.83
N LEU A 70 42.09 43.64 35.39
CA LEU A 70 41.04 44.08 36.30
C LEU A 70 41.41 43.75 37.74
N ARG A 71 41.88 44.75 38.49
CA ARG A 71 42.24 44.63 39.92
C ARG A 71 41.29 45.43 40.79
N GLY A 72 40.46 44.74 41.57
CA GLY A 72 39.45 45.39 42.42
C GLY A 72 38.47 46.20 41.59
N SER A 73 38.46 47.53 41.78
CA SER A 73 37.63 48.49 41.05
C SER A 73 38.43 49.31 40.02
N THR A 74 39.50 48.74 39.45
CA THR A 74 40.33 49.44 38.45
C THR A 74 40.66 48.52 37.29
N LEU A 75 40.35 48.95 36.07
CA LEU A 75 40.77 48.30 34.83
C LEU A 75 42.00 49.01 34.27
N VAL A 76 43.08 48.27 34.04
CA VAL A 76 44.28 48.72 33.34
C VAL A 76 44.32 48.07 31.97
N VAL A 77 44.43 48.86 30.91
CA VAL A 77 44.54 48.37 29.54
C VAL A 77 45.86 48.85 28.92
N ALA A 78 46.84 47.97 28.78
CA ALA A 78 48.18 48.32 28.31
C ALA A 78 48.45 47.73 26.93
N ASN A 79 49.04 48.49 26.00
CA ASN A 79 49.35 48.04 24.65
C ASN A 79 50.75 48.37 24.17
N THR A 80 51.27 47.55 23.26
CA THR A 80 52.49 47.82 22.49
C THR A 80 52.18 48.64 21.24
N GLY A 81 53.19 49.29 20.68
CA GLY A 81 53.11 50.08 19.45
C GLY A 81 53.57 51.52 19.61
N THR A 82 53.03 52.40 18.77
CA THR A 82 53.40 53.82 18.76
C THR A 82 52.96 54.50 20.07
N PRO A 83 53.87 55.16 20.83
CA PRO A 83 53.53 55.90 22.05
C PRO A 83 52.54 57.04 21.80
N LEU A 84 51.89 57.52 22.87
CA LEU A 84 50.99 58.66 22.83
C LEU A 84 51.71 59.92 22.34
N SER A 85 51.09 60.65 21.41
CA SER A 85 51.59 61.90 20.84
C SER A 85 50.75 63.10 21.29
N ALA A 86 51.30 64.32 21.16
CA ALA A 86 50.56 65.55 21.44
C ALA A 86 49.31 65.71 20.54
N GLU A 87 49.41 65.36 19.25
CA GLU A 87 48.25 65.29 18.34
C GLU A 87 47.20 64.27 18.81
N GLY A 88 47.65 63.15 19.37
CA GLY A 88 46.79 62.13 19.97
C GLY A 88 46.01 62.67 21.16
N VAL A 89 46.69 63.39 22.08
CA VAL A 89 46.03 64.05 23.22
C VAL A 89 45.03 65.12 22.79
N GLU A 90 45.38 65.93 21.78
CA GLU A 90 44.44 66.91 21.22
C GLU A 90 43.22 66.21 20.62
N SER A 91 43.41 65.10 19.91
CA SER A 91 42.31 64.32 19.33
C SER A 91 41.42 63.65 20.40
N LEU A 92 42.02 63.18 21.51
CA LEU A 92 41.26 62.68 22.67
C LEU A 92 40.43 63.79 23.32
N ALA A 93 40.93 65.04 23.30
CA ALA A 93 40.26 66.21 23.88
C ALA A 93 39.14 66.81 23.01
N THR A 94 39.05 66.42 21.73
CA THR A 94 38.08 66.97 20.76
C THR A 94 37.13 65.90 20.22
N LEU A 95 35.86 65.89 20.66
CA LEU A 95 34.83 65.05 20.05
C LEU A 95 34.47 65.56 18.65
N ARG A 96 34.44 64.64 17.68
CA ARG A 96 33.94 64.82 16.30
C ARG A 96 34.64 65.85 15.41
N ALA A 97 35.78 66.41 15.83
CA ALA A 97 36.66 67.21 14.97
C ALA A 97 38.01 66.50 14.89
N SER A 98 38.23 65.69 13.86
CA SER A 98 39.54 65.09 13.62
C SER A 98 40.52 66.19 13.21
N ALA A 99 41.55 66.43 14.02
CA ALA A 99 42.66 67.29 13.67
C ALA A 99 43.63 66.51 12.76
N LYS A 100 43.33 66.43 11.46
CA LYS A 100 44.33 66.13 10.41
C LYS A 100 43.83 66.65 9.06
N ARG A 101 44.45 67.74 8.60
CA ARG A 101 44.51 68.09 7.17
C ARG A 101 45.83 67.53 6.66
N ASP A 102 45.75 66.73 5.60
CA ASP A 102 46.87 66.19 4.84
C ASP A 102 47.69 65.06 5.51
N GLU A 103 47.12 63.85 5.59
CA GLU A 103 47.80 62.57 5.32
C GLU A 103 46.82 61.39 5.50
N ALA A 104 46.97 60.34 4.69
CA ALA A 104 46.18 59.10 4.76
C ALA A 104 46.60 58.27 5.98
N ALA A 105 46.32 58.76 7.18
CA ALA A 105 46.55 58.05 8.44
C ALA A 105 45.22 57.55 9.05
N VAL A 106 45.22 56.28 9.43
CA VAL A 106 44.12 55.50 10.02
C VAL A 106 43.64 56.12 11.34
N GLY A 107 42.31 56.21 11.51
CA GLY A 107 41.65 56.37 12.83
C GLY A 107 40.75 57.60 12.98
N ARG A 108 39.49 57.39 13.41
CA ARG A 108 38.69 58.44 14.08
C ARG A 108 39.26 58.58 15.50
N PHE A 109 40.39 59.27 15.66
CA PHE A 109 40.92 59.53 16.99
C PHE A 109 39.92 60.38 17.76
N GLY A 110 39.41 59.84 18.87
CA GLY A 110 38.53 60.54 19.82
C GLY A 110 37.12 59.96 20.00
N VAL A 111 36.52 59.31 18.99
CA VAL A 111 35.13 58.79 19.11
C VAL A 111 35.08 57.36 19.66
N GLY A 112 36.12 56.54 19.44
CA GLY A 112 36.21 55.20 20.03
C GLY A 112 36.60 55.24 21.51
N PHE A 113 37.52 56.14 21.87
CA PHE A 113 38.00 56.28 23.24
C PHE A 113 36.92 56.75 24.22
N SER A 114 35.89 57.48 23.77
CA SER A 114 34.79 57.88 24.65
C SER A 114 34.00 56.71 25.26
N ALA A 115 34.15 55.48 24.75
CA ALA A 115 33.60 54.29 25.38
C ALA A 115 34.05 54.10 26.84
N VAL A 116 35.22 54.64 27.23
CA VAL A 116 35.69 54.61 28.63
C VAL A 116 34.75 55.34 29.60
N LEU A 117 34.00 56.34 29.12
CA LEU A 117 33.08 57.12 29.95
C LEU A 117 31.85 56.33 30.43
N ALA A 118 31.58 55.19 29.79
CA ALA A 118 30.57 54.26 30.28
C ALA A 118 30.95 53.70 31.66
N VAL A 119 32.25 53.58 31.97
CA VAL A 119 32.73 52.88 33.16
C VAL A 119 33.54 53.75 34.13
N THR A 120 34.10 54.89 33.69
CA THR A 120 34.91 55.77 34.54
C THR A 120 34.55 57.25 34.37
N ASP A 121 34.75 58.02 35.45
CA ASP A 121 34.69 59.49 35.45
C ASP A 121 36.09 60.14 35.46
N GLU A 122 37.16 59.32 35.47
CA GLU A 122 38.55 59.78 35.62
C GLU A 122 39.59 58.91 34.86
N PRO A 123 39.50 58.80 33.52
CA PRO A 123 40.45 58.00 32.75
C PRO A 123 41.85 58.61 32.76
N VAL A 124 42.86 57.77 32.97
CA VAL A 124 44.28 58.13 32.92
C VAL A 124 44.95 57.36 31.78
N ILE A 125 45.81 58.02 31.00
CA ILE A 125 46.61 57.42 29.95
C ILE A 125 48.08 57.70 30.24
N LEU A 126 48.85 56.65 30.51
CA LEU A 126 50.29 56.69 30.73
C LEU A 126 50.99 56.17 29.48
N SER A 127 51.98 56.88 28.97
CA SER A 127 52.80 56.41 27.85
C SER A 127 54.28 56.68 28.15
N ARG A 128 55.17 56.00 27.43
CA ARG A 128 56.63 56.19 27.59
C ARG A 128 57.07 57.65 27.37
N THR A 129 56.27 58.44 26.66
CA THR A 129 56.50 59.85 26.33
C THR A 129 55.91 60.84 27.33
N GLY A 130 55.10 60.37 28.30
CA GLY A 130 54.40 61.19 29.29
C GLY A 130 53.00 60.65 29.62
N GLY A 131 52.34 61.22 30.63
CA GLY A 131 50.98 60.85 31.02
C GLY A 131 49.98 62.00 30.94
N VAL A 132 48.73 61.66 30.60
CA VAL A 132 47.59 62.57 30.61
C VAL A 132 46.43 61.92 31.36
N ARG A 133 45.66 62.71 32.11
CA ARG A 133 44.43 62.27 32.75
C ARG A 133 43.29 63.25 32.50
N PHE A 134 42.10 62.71 32.49
CA PHE A 134 40.86 63.47 32.48
C PHE A 134 40.13 63.20 33.79
N SER A 135 39.41 64.18 34.32
CA SER A 135 38.65 63.99 35.55
C SER A 135 37.45 64.90 35.57
N LYS A 136 36.27 64.32 35.83
CA LYS A 136 35.05 65.07 36.07
C LYS A 136 35.20 66.10 37.19
N ALA A 137 35.89 65.72 38.28
CA ALA A 137 36.10 66.59 39.43
C ALA A 137 37.03 67.77 39.10
N ASP A 138 38.14 67.51 38.39
CA ASP A 138 39.05 68.59 38.00
C ASP A 138 38.47 69.48 36.91
N THR A 139 37.64 68.94 36.01
CA THR A 139 36.90 69.77 35.06
C THR A 139 35.93 70.71 35.78
N ALA A 140 35.18 70.21 36.77
CA ALA A 140 34.30 71.04 37.57
C ALA A 140 35.09 72.12 38.35
N ALA A 141 36.24 71.76 38.93
CA ALA A 141 37.11 72.70 39.62
C ALA A 141 37.70 73.77 38.68
N ALA A 142 38.11 73.38 37.47
CA ALA A 142 38.62 74.30 36.45
C ALA A 142 37.53 75.28 35.97
N ILE A 143 36.29 74.82 35.80
CA ILE A 143 35.14 75.68 35.46
C ILE A 143 34.89 76.71 36.57
N VAL A 144 34.88 76.28 37.84
CA VAL A 144 34.71 77.18 38.99
C VAL A 144 35.84 78.21 39.06
N ALA A 145 37.08 77.81 38.78
CA ALA A 145 38.24 78.70 38.81
C ALA A 145 38.18 79.81 37.75
N VAL A 146 37.51 79.58 36.62
CA VAL A 146 37.32 80.60 35.56
C VAL A 146 36.33 81.70 35.98
N GLY A 147 35.37 81.40 36.87
CA GLY A 147 34.44 82.39 37.45
C GLY A 147 33.42 82.99 36.46
N SER A 148 33.04 82.26 35.42
CA SER A 148 32.06 82.71 34.41
C SER A 148 30.62 82.42 34.85
N SER A 149 29.83 83.47 35.10
CA SER A 149 28.43 83.34 35.58
C SER A 149 27.51 82.59 34.60
N GLY A 150 27.78 82.70 33.30
CA GLY A 150 27.05 81.98 32.25
C GLY A 150 27.34 80.48 32.29
N LEU A 151 28.60 80.09 32.50
CA LEU A 151 29.03 78.70 32.58
C LEU A 151 28.54 78.04 33.88
N ASP A 152 28.65 78.74 35.01
CA ASP A 152 28.13 78.29 36.32
C ASP A 152 26.61 78.01 36.28
N THR A 153 25.87 78.78 35.49
CA THR A 153 24.43 78.59 35.33
C THR A 153 24.10 77.34 34.53
N GLU A 154 24.85 77.05 33.47
CA GLU A 154 24.66 75.82 32.69
C GLU A 154 25.08 74.58 33.48
N VAL A 155 26.16 74.63 34.27
CA VAL A 155 26.55 73.53 35.18
C VAL A 155 25.45 73.24 36.20
N ARG A 156 24.86 74.27 36.84
CA ARG A 156 23.74 74.09 37.77
C ARG A 156 22.49 73.49 37.10
N ARG A 157 22.20 73.89 35.85
CA ARG A 157 21.07 73.34 35.09
C ARG A 157 21.25 71.86 34.73
N ARG A 158 22.49 71.38 34.70
CA ARG A 158 22.86 69.99 34.46
C ARG A 158 23.18 69.23 35.75
N ASP A 159 22.67 69.69 36.89
CA ASP A 159 22.89 69.06 38.21
C ASP A 159 24.36 68.79 38.55
N GLY A 160 25.27 69.66 38.10
CA GLY A 160 26.71 69.53 38.34
C GLY A 160 27.45 68.60 37.36
N GLN A 161 26.79 68.05 36.35
CA GLN A 161 27.42 67.22 35.32
C GLN A 161 28.25 68.08 34.35
N VAL A 162 29.48 67.66 34.12
CA VAL A 162 30.46 68.32 33.24
C VAL A 162 31.08 67.28 32.31
N PRO A 163 31.52 67.65 31.10
CA PRO A 163 32.20 66.73 30.21
C PRO A 163 33.58 66.37 30.79
N VAL A 164 33.95 65.09 30.68
CA VAL A 164 35.17 64.52 31.25
C VAL A 164 36.32 64.66 30.27
N LEU A 165 36.14 64.28 29.00
CA LEU A 165 37.26 64.14 28.05
C LEU A 165 37.74 65.44 27.42
N ARG A 166 37.33 66.63 27.90
CA ARG A 166 37.64 67.90 27.21
C ARG A 166 38.83 68.66 27.76
N LEU A 167 39.11 68.45 29.04
CA LEU A 167 40.20 69.14 29.73
C LEU A 167 41.28 68.11 30.11
N PRO A 168 42.39 68.03 29.34
CA PRO A 168 43.50 67.16 29.70
C PRO A 168 44.34 67.78 30.83
N PHE A 169 44.70 66.97 31.81
CA PHE A 169 45.63 67.31 32.90
C PHE A 169 46.86 66.40 32.84
N GLU A 170 48.01 66.88 33.30
CA GLU A 170 49.20 66.04 33.41
C GLU A 170 48.98 64.89 34.40
N ALA A 171 49.54 63.72 34.09
CA ALA A 171 49.54 62.56 34.95
C ALA A 171 50.97 61.98 35.06
N ASP A 172 51.37 61.65 36.28
CA ASP A 172 52.65 61.00 36.55
C ASP A 172 52.48 59.48 36.56
N GLY A 173 53.45 58.77 35.96
CA GLY A 173 53.50 57.31 35.96
C GLY A 173 54.09 56.75 34.67
N GLU A 174 54.33 55.44 34.66
CA GLU A 174 54.80 54.69 33.49
C GLU A 174 53.82 53.54 33.18
N PRO A 175 53.67 53.14 31.90
CA PRO A 175 52.92 51.94 31.56
C PRO A 175 53.58 50.68 32.18
N PRO A 176 52.83 49.57 32.36
CA PRO A 176 53.39 48.30 32.82
C PRO A 176 54.61 47.86 32.00
N GLU A 177 55.56 47.17 32.64
CA GLU A 177 56.78 46.69 31.98
C GLU A 177 56.46 45.87 30.73
N GLY A 178 57.10 46.22 29.60
CA GLY A 178 56.87 45.56 28.32
C GLY A 178 55.77 46.19 27.44
N TYR A 179 55.06 47.23 27.92
CA TYR A 179 54.04 47.96 27.16
C TYR A 179 54.40 49.43 26.93
N ASP A 180 53.83 50.03 25.89
CA ASP A 180 54.21 51.37 25.41
C ASP A 180 53.21 52.45 25.85
N THR A 181 51.94 52.07 26.03
CA THR A 181 50.85 52.94 26.51
C THR A 181 49.93 52.12 27.41
N ALA A 182 49.39 52.73 28.47
CA ALA A 182 48.43 52.13 29.39
C ALA A 182 47.29 53.09 29.73
N VAL A 183 46.06 52.60 29.58
CA VAL A 183 44.83 53.29 29.94
C VAL A 183 44.34 52.74 31.28
N ILE A 184 44.35 53.56 32.32
CA ILE A 184 43.92 53.20 33.67
C ILE A 184 42.54 53.81 33.92
N LEU A 185 41.58 52.96 34.25
CA LEU A 185 40.17 53.31 34.42
C LEU A 185 39.70 52.92 35.83
N PRO A 186 39.71 53.87 36.79
CA PRO A 186 39.01 53.70 38.05
C PRO A 186 37.51 53.57 37.78
N LEU A 187 36.92 52.44 38.16
CA LEU A 187 35.52 52.12 37.85
C LEU A 187 34.59 52.89 38.78
N ARG A 188 33.61 53.59 38.20
CA ARG A 188 32.75 54.53 38.90
C ARG A 188 31.89 53.87 40.00
N ASP A 189 31.37 52.68 39.71
CA ASP A 189 30.45 51.95 40.58
C ASP A 189 30.46 50.44 40.26
N GLU A 190 29.70 49.64 41.01
CA GLU A 190 29.63 48.18 40.80
C GLU A 190 28.96 47.80 39.47
N ASN A 191 28.10 48.64 38.90
CA ASN A 191 27.51 48.37 37.59
C ASN A 191 28.56 48.50 36.48
N ALA A 192 29.44 49.50 36.58
CA ALA A 192 30.60 49.64 35.71
C ALA A 192 31.55 48.43 35.85
N ALA A 193 31.77 47.95 37.08
CA ALA A 193 32.58 46.75 37.30
C ALA A 193 31.94 45.47 36.73
N ALA A 194 30.64 45.28 36.91
CA ALA A 194 29.90 44.17 36.32
C ALA A 194 29.94 44.21 34.77
N LEU A 195 29.80 45.40 34.18
CA LEU A 195 29.92 45.60 32.72
C LEU A 195 31.32 45.19 32.22
N VAL A 196 32.40 45.67 32.86
CA VAL A 196 33.76 45.31 32.47
C VAL A 196 34.01 43.81 32.60
N ARG A 197 33.60 43.17 33.70
CA ARG A 197 33.75 41.71 33.89
C ARG A 197 33.09 40.95 32.75
N ARG A 198 31.83 41.27 32.44
CA ARG A 198 31.11 40.66 31.33
C ARG A 198 31.82 40.85 29.99
N LEU A 199 32.26 42.07 29.66
CA LEU A 199 32.93 42.33 28.38
C LEU A 199 34.29 41.62 28.25
N LEU A 200 35.02 41.44 29.37
CA LEU A 200 36.26 40.66 29.39
C LEU A 200 35.98 39.15 29.31
N GLU A 201 34.89 38.68 29.90
CA GLU A 201 34.42 37.30 29.76
C GLU A 201 34.08 36.97 28.30
N GLU A 202 33.31 37.85 27.64
CA GLU A 202 32.86 37.75 26.24
C GLU A 202 34.00 37.89 25.21
N ALA A 203 35.17 38.42 25.59
CA ALA A 203 36.31 38.56 24.68
C ALA A 203 36.88 37.19 24.30
N ASP A 204 36.92 36.89 23.00
CA ASP A 204 37.27 35.59 22.44
C ASP A 204 38.14 35.70 21.17
N ASP A 205 38.33 34.58 20.48
CA ASP A 205 39.11 34.53 19.24
C ASP A 205 38.57 35.43 18.14
N ALA A 206 37.27 35.74 18.12
CA ALA A 206 36.68 36.61 17.10
C ALA A 206 37.29 38.01 17.18
N LEU A 207 37.57 38.51 18.40
CA LEU A 207 38.26 39.78 18.60
C LEU A 207 39.68 39.78 18.01
N LEU A 208 40.42 38.68 18.17
CA LEU A 208 41.77 38.53 17.61
C LEU A 208 41.74 38.39 16.08
N LEU A 209 40.78 37.63 15.55
CA LEU A 209 40.57 37.47 14.10
C LEU A 209 40.12 38.77 13.40
N ALA A 210 39.39 39.62 14.13
CA ALA A 210 38.93 40.94 13.67
C ALA A 210 40.07 41.98 13.58
N LEU A 211 41.12 41.81 14.38
CA LEU A 211 42.23 42.76 14.53
C LEU A 211 43.55 42.08 14.14
N PRO A 212 43.87 41.95 12.84
CA PRO A 212 45.02 41.17 12.37
C PRO A 212 46.38 41.74 12.80
N ASP A 213 46.43 43.01 13.21
CA ASP A 213 47.65 43.65 13.71
C ASP A 213 47.92 43.33 15.21
N LEU A 214 46.99 42.66 15.89
CA LEU A 214 47.20 42.09 17.23
C LEU A 214 47.64 40.63 17.13
N GLU A 215 48.75 40.32 17.78
CA GLU A 215 49.26 38.95 17.94
C GLU A 215 48.67 38.29 19.20
N ARG A 216 48.45 39.07 20.25
CA ARG A 216 48.15 38.55 21.60
C ARG A 216 47.30 39.51 22.44
N ILE A 217 46.30 38.95 23.11
CA ILE A 217 45.45 39.63 24.11
C ILE A 217 45.57 38.87 25.44
N ASP A 218 46.15 39.52 26.45
CA ASP A 218 46.24 39.03 27.81
C ASP A 218 45.06 39.60 28.62
N ILE A 219 44.31 38.76 29.32
CA ILE A 219 43.19 39.15 30.19
C ILE A 219 43.48 38.60 31.59
N ASP A 220 43.72 39.48 32.56
CA ASP A 220 44.00 39.14 33.96
C ASP A 220 42.88 39.69 34.85
N THR A 221 42.11 38.80 35.47
CA THR A 221 41.03 39.14 36.39
C THR A 221 41.19 38.37 37.70
N ALA A 222 40.37 38.70 38.70
CA ALA A 222 40.32 37.95 39.95
C ALA A 222 39.98 36.46 39.74
N ASP A 223 39.28 36.12 38.66
CA ASP A 223 38.85 34.76 38.33
C ASP A 223 39.94 33.96 37.60
N GLY A 224 40.98 34.63 37.10
CA GLY A 224 42.16 34.01 36.52
C GLY A 224 42.77 34.80 35.36
N HIS A 225 43.82 34.21 34.77
CA HIS A 225 44.53 34.76 33.63
C HIS A 225 44.20 33.96 32.36
N ARG A 226 43.71 34.65 31.33
CA ARG A 226 43.38 34.12 29.99
C ARG A 226 44.27 34.79 28.95
N VAL A 227 44.74 34.02 27.96
CA VAL A 227 45.53 34.53 26.84
C VAL A 227 44.82 34.14 25.54
N LEU A 228 44.51 35.12 24.70
CA LEU A 228 44.05 34.91 23.33
C LEU A 228 45.25 35.11 22.41
N GLU A 229 45.74 34.02 21.85
CA GLU A 229 46.81 33.98 20.85
C GLU A 229 46.56 32.81 19.88
N ASP A 230 47.16 32.87 18.69
CA ASP A 230 47.11 31.80 17.68
C ASP A 230 45.68 31.31 17.36
N ALA A 231 44.74 32.23 17.12
CA ALA A 231 43.35 31.88 16.80
C ALA A 231 43.26 30.96 15.56
N GLU A 232 44.10 31.16 14.54
CA GLU A 232 44.05 30.34 13.32
C GLU A 232 44.42 28.85 13.54
N SER A 233 44.99 28.47 14.69
CA SER A 233 45.14 27.06 15.09
C SER A 233 43.80 26.38 15.45
N ARG A 234 42.81 27.17 15.90
CA ARG A 234 41.48 26.72 16.34
C ARG A 234 40.38 26.93 15.30
N TRP A 235 40.67 27.68 14.25
CA TRP A 235 39.74 28.03 13.19
C TRP A 235 40.30 27.67 11.80
N TRP A 236 39.44 27.24 10.88
CA TRP A 236 39.74 27.26 9.46
C TRP A 236 39.26 28.59 8.89
N VAL A 237 40.20 29.39 8.36
CA VAL A 237 39.92 30.77 7.98
C VAL A 237 40.05 30.96 6.47
N GLY A 238 39.02 31.52 5.85
CA GLY A 238 39.02 31.99 4.47
C GLY A 238 38.96 33.52 4.42
N ARG A 239 39.93 34.17 3.77
CA ARG A 239 40.03 35.63 3.68
C ARG A 239 39.94 36.11 2.24
N ALA A 240 39.17 37.16 2.02
CA ALA A 240 39.15 37.94 0.79
C ALA A 240 39.27 39.42 1.15
N ALA A 241 40.23 40.13 0.55
CA ALA A 241 40.39 41.56 0.78
C ALA A 241 40.85 42.24 -0.51
N GLY A 242 40.62 43.55 -0.61
CA GLY A 242 41.02 44.32 -1.78
C GLY A 242 40.86 45.82 -1.61
N VAL A 243 41.20 46.54 -2.67
CA VAL A 243 41.04 47.99 -2.78
C VAL A 243 40.07 48.26 -3.92
N PHE A 244 39.01 49.02 -3.66
CA PHE A 244 38.09 49.51 -4.67
C PHE A 244 38.80 50.45 -5.63
N ASP A 245 38.63 50.23 -6.93
CA ASP A 245 39.12 51.14 -7.95
C ASP A 245 38.32 52.47 -7.95
N ASP A 246 38.81 53.48 -8.67
CA ASP A 246 38.19 54.81 -8.65
C ASP A 246 36.72 54.81 -9.09
N ARG A 247 36.35 53.92 -10.03
CA ARG A 247 34.98 53.79 -10.54
C ARG A 247 34.07 53.09 -9.53
N GLU A 248 34.57 52.04 -8.90
CA GLU A 248 33.88 51.34 -7.81
C GLU A 248 33.67 52.27 -6.61
N ARG A 249 34.67 53.08 -6.25
CA ARG A 249 34.54 54.06 -5.17
C ARG A 249 33.46 55.09 -5.45
N GLU A 250 33.43 55.64 -6.66
CA GLU A 250 32.41 56.62 -7.07
C GLU A 250 31.01 56.02 -6.97
N LYS A 251 30.82 54.75 -7.36
CA LYS A 251 29.52 54.09 -7.39
C LYS A 251 29.08 53.52 -6.03
N LEU A 252 29.96 52.78 -5.34
CA LEU A 252 29.64 52.03 -4.13
C LEU A 252 29.64 52.90 -2.88
N LEU A 253 30.47 53.95 -2.84
CA LEU A 253 30.62 54.84 -1.69
C LEU A 253 29.86 56.18 -1.86
N ALA A 254 29.07 56.35 -2.94
CA ALA A 254 28.37 57.59 -3.26
C ALA A 254 27.57 58.16 -2.08
N ASP A 255 26.82 57.29 -1.40
CA ASP A 255 25.92 57.64 -0.31
C ASP A 255 26.59 57.55 1.07
N ARG A 256 27.93 57.46 1.14
CA ARG A 256 28.68 57.34 2.40
C ARG A 256 29.23 58.68 2.87
N PRO A 257 29.37 58.87 4.21
CA PRO A 257 30.07 60.03 4.77
C PRO A 257 31.45 60.24 4.12
N ILE A 258 31.87 61.50 3.96
CA ILE A 258 33.11 61.87 3.26
C ILE A 258 34.34 61.15 3.86
N GLU A 259 34.38 60.98 5.18
CA GLU A 259 35.44 60.27 5.89
C GLU A 259 35.47 58.76 5.62
N GLU A 260 34.34 58.16 5.24
CA GLU A 260 34.27 56.75 4.84
C GLU A 260 34.66 56.58 3.37
N ARG A 261 34.32 57.57 2.52
CA ARG A 261 34.69 57.60 1.08
C ARG A 261 36.19 57.65 0.84
N SER A 262 36.96 58.17 1.79
CA SER A 262 38.42 58.21 1.73
C SER A 262 39.08 56.86 2.05
N ARG A 263 38.31 55.83 2.45
CA ARG A 263 38.78 54.46 2.73
C ARG A 263 38.44 53.51 1.58
N PRO A 264 39.39 53.21 0.68
CA PRO A 264 39.11 52.39 -0.49
C PRO A 264 39.21 50.88 -0.23
N THR A 265 39.54 50.44 0.99
CA THR A 265 39.80 49.02 1.28
C THR A 265 38.54 48.28 1.72
N TRP A 266 38.45 47.00 1.38
CA TRP A 266 37.43 46.08 1.88
C TRP A 266 38.04 44.75 2.31
N SER A 267 37.36 44.06 3.22
CA SER A 267 37.74 42.72 3.69
C SER A 267 36.53 41.89 4.06
N VAL A 268 36.63 40.59 3.84
CA VAL A 268 35.71 39.53 4.27
C VAL A 268 36.55 38.37 4.80
N LEU A 269 36.15 37.84 5.93
CA LEU A 269 36.74 36.70 6.60
C LEU A 269 35.60 35.78 7.04
N TRP A 270 35.68 34.52 6.62
CA TRP A 270 34.90 33.42 7.15
C TRP A 270 35.79 32.54 8.01
N ALA A 271 35.32 32.16 9.19
CA ALA A 271 36.02 31.24 10.06
C ALA A 271 35.09 30.11 10.52
N LEU A 272 35.51 28.87 10.26
CA LEU A 272 34.84 27.65 10.72
C LEU A 272 35.62 27.08 11.92
N PRO A 273 34.95 26.72 13.03
CA PRO A 273 35.64 26.22 14.21
C PRO A 273 36.14 24.78 13.97
N ARG A 274 37.38 24.48 14.40
CA ARG A 274 37.96 23.12 14.31
C ARG A 274 37.44 22.15 15.39
N GLY A 275 36.66 22.66 16.35
CA GLY A 275 36.09 21.92 17.46
C GLY A 275 34.81 22.58 17.94
N GLN A 276 34.32 22.20 19.13
CA GLN A 276 33.14 22.84 19.72
C GLN A 276 33.52 24.22 20.26
N VAL A 277 33.20 25.25 19.49
CA VAL A 277 33.31 26.65 19.89
C VAL A 277 31.93 27.29 19.79
N GLU A 278 31.54 28.08 20.79
CA GLU A 278 30.30 28.84 20.75
C GLU A 278 30.43 29.96 19.71
N LEU A 279 29.53 29.96 18.73
CA LEU A 279 29.54 30.98 17.68
C LEU A 279 28.72 32.20 18.10
N PRO A 280 29.17 33.43 17.82
CA PRO A 280 28.44 34.64 18.18
C PRO A 280 27.03 34.77 17.57
N GLY A 281 26.74 34.03 16.50
CA GLY A 281 25.43 34.06 15.83
C GLY A 281 25.06 35.40 15.19
N VAL A 282 26.04 36.28 14.99
CA VAL A 282 25.88 37.61 14.40
C VAL A 282 27.01 37.93 13.42
N VAL A 283 26.75 38.82 12.47
CA VAL A 283 27.77 39.37 11.58
C VAL A 283 28.64 40.37 12.35
N GLN A 284 29.95 40.34 12.14
CA GLN A 284 30.89 41.27 12.76
C GLN A 284 31.49 42.25 11.73
N ALA A 285 31.55 43.54 12.07
CA ALA A 285 32.00 44.60 11.15
C ALA A 285 32.71 45.80 11.81
N PRO A 286 33.91 45.65 12.39
CA PRO A 286 34.60 44.43 12.83
C PRO A 286 34.13 43.97 14.22
N THR A 287 33.24 44.74 14.86
CA THR A 287 32.61 44.42 16.13
C THR A 287 31.33 43.62 15.91
N PRO A 288 30.86 42.84 16.90
CA PRO A 288 29.50 42.28 16.88
C PRO A 288 28.45 43.33 16.52
N THR A 289 27.63 43.01 15.53
CA THR A 289 26.46 43.79 15.14
C THR A 289 25.19 43.11 15.66
N ASP A 290 24.05 43.78 15.55
CA ASP A 290 22.74 43.21 15.82
C ASP A 290 22.19 42.47 14.58
N GLU A 291 23.00 42.25 13.53
CA GLU A 291 22.60 41.48 12.36
C GLU A 291 22.78 39.97 12.66
N PRO A 292 21.70 39.22 12.86
CA PRO A 292 21.80 37.80 13.18
C PRO A 292 22.32 37.02 11.96
N LEU A 293 23.05 35.94 12.23
CA LEU A 293 23.65 35.05 11.25
C LEU A 293 23.28 33.61 11.59
N SER A 294 22.63 32.92 10.66
CA SER A 294 22.18 31.52 10.85
C SER A 294 23.23 30.49 10.44
N LEU A 295 24.27 30.92 9.73
CA LEU A 295 25.34 30.05 9.24
C LEU A 295 26.26 29.61 10.40
N PRO A 296 26.71 28.35 10.42
CA PRO A 296 27.58 27.80 11.47
C PRO A 296 29.04 28.24 11.29
N ALA A 297 29.26 29.53 11.03
CA ALA A 297 30.57 30.13 10.80
C ALA A 297 30.59 31.58 11.30
N LEU A 298 31.76 32.04 11.71
CA LEU A 298 32.00 33.46 12.03
C LEU A 298 32.20 34.24 10.73
N LEU A 299 31.41 35.31 10.53
CA LEU A 299 31.59 36.27 9.45
C LEU A 299 32.11 37.60 9.98
N LEU A 300 33.30 37.97 9.54
CA LEU A 300 33.96 39.25 9.78
C LEU A 300 34.10 40.00 8.45
N ALA A 301 33.39 41.11 8.27
CA ALA A 301 33.44 41.83 7.01
C ALA A 301 33.35 43.35 7.20
N SER A 302 33.94 44.11 6.29
CA SER A 302 33.95 45.57 6.31
C SER A 302 32.61 46.19 5.88
N PHE A 303 31.49 45.65 6.36
CA PHE A 303 30.15 46.15 6.05
C PHE A 303 29.99 47.60 6.53
N PRO A 304 29.35 48.47 5.74
CA PRO A 304 29.08 49.83 6.19
C PRO A 304 28.07 49.79 7.34
N LEU A 305 28.33 50.49 8.43
CA LEU A 305 27.44 50.56 9.58
C LEU A 305 26.60 51.83 9.59
N ASP A 306 25.46 51.79 10.27
CA ASP A 306 24.66 52.99 10.57
C ASP A 306 25.32 53.88 11.66
N PRO A 307 24.77 55.06 11.97
CA PRO A 307 25.33 55.93 13.02
C PRO A 307 25.39 55.31 14.42
N THR A 308 24.50 54.35 14.73
CA THR A 308 24.51 53.61 16.01
C THR A 308 25.60 52.54 16.04
N ARG A 309 26.15 52.19 14.88
CA ARG A 309 27.12 51.13 14.63
C ARG A 309 26.62 49.71 14.95
N ARG A 310 25.32 49.53 15.19
CA ARG A 310 24.73 48.23 15.53
C ARG A 310 24.13 47.52 14.33
N HIS A 311 23.73 48.25 13.29
CA HIS A 311 23.13 47.68 12.09
C HIS A 311 23.94 47.98 10.84
N VAL A 312 23.86 47.08 9.87
CA VAL A 312 24.51 47.26 8.57
C VAL A 312 23.65 48.19 7.71
N ALA A 313 24.26 49.24 7.20
CA ALA A 313 23.62 50.18 6.31
C ALA A 313 23.29 49.49 4.97
N LYS A 314 22.07 49.71 4.47
CA LYS A 314 21.64 49.19 3.17
C LYS A 314 22.28 49.99 2.04
N GLY A 315 22.61 49.32 0.93
CA GLY A 315 23.04 49.97 -0.30
C GLY A 315 24.04 49.16 -1.13
N PRO A 316 24.53 49.73 -2.25
CA PRO A 316 25.34 49.00 -3.23
C PRO A 316 26.65 48.42 -2.68
N LEU A 317 27.28 49.08 -1.70
CA LEU A 317 28.47 48.55 -1.03
C LEU A 317 28.17 47.25 -0.28
N THR A 318 27.06 47.21 0.47
CA THR A 318 26.62 46.01 1.19
C THR A 318 26.37 44.87 0.20
N ASP A 319 25.63 45.12 -0.88
CA ASP A 319 25.37 44.09 -1.91
C ASP A 319 26.68 43.54 -2.54
N ARG A 320 27.68 44.41 -2.75
CA ARG A 320 29.00 44.01 -3.27
C ARG A 320 29.78 43.16 -2.26
N LEU A 321 29.68 43.47 -0.97
CA LEU A 321 30.32 42.71 0.11
C LEU A 321 29.62 41.38 0.37
N VAL A 322 28.29 41.32 0.29
CA VAL A 322 27.50 40.07 0.36
C VAL A 322 27.96 39.10 -0.73
N ARG A 323 28.07 39.56 -1.99
CA ARG A 323 28.62 38.74 -3.08
C ARG A 323 30.06 38.27 -2.83
N GLY A 324 30.92 39.16 -2.35
CA GLY A 324 32.29 38.81 -1.98
C GLY A 324 32.37 37.79 -0.85
N ALA A 325 31.48 37.92 0.15
CA ALA A 325 31.35 37.00 1.26
C ALA A 325 30.86 35.62 0.78
N ALA A 326 29.90 35.57 -0.14
CA ALA A 326 29.42 34.31 -0.71
C ALA A 326 30.53 33.55 -1.46
N THR A 327 31.32 34.25 -2.28
CA THR A 327 32.48 33.65 -2.94
C THR A 327 33.52 33.17 -1.95
N ALA A 328 33.90 33.98 -0.96
CA ALA A 328 34.87 33.59 0.06
C ALA A 328 34.40 32.39 0.92
N TYR A 329 33.09 32.27 1.16
CA TYR A 329 32.50 31.12 1.83
C TYR A 329 32.63 29.85 0.98
N ALA A 330 32.31 29.95 -0.32
CA ALA A 330 32.45 28.85 -1.26
C ALA A 330 33.91 28.38 -1.39
N ASP A 331 34.86 29.31 -1.49
CA ASP A 331 36.29 29.02 -1.53
C ASP A 331 36.75 28.31 -0.25
N LEU A 332 36.25 28.73 0.91
CA LEU A 332 36.53 28.07 2.19
C LEU A 332 35.96 26.64 2.21
N LEU A 333 34.73 26.42 1.75
CA LEU A 333 34.15 25.07 1.69
C LEU A 333 34.94 24.19 0.73
N GLN A 334 35.33 24.70 -0.45
CA GLN A 334 36.15 23.96 -1.40
C GLN A 334 37.47 23.49 -0.78
N ALA A 335 38.21 24.40 -0.14
CA ALA A 335 39.46 24.06 0.53
C ALA A 335 39.27 22.97 1.61
N ARG A 336 38.12 22.98 2.30
CA ARG A 336 37.81 22.00 3.35
C ARG A 336 37.50 20.63 2.77
N VAL A 337 36.74 20.57 1.68
CA VAL A 337 36.51 19.30 0.98
C VAL A 337 37.81 18.77 0.39
N GLU A 338 38.67 19.62 -0.19
CA GLU A 338 39.99 19.23 -0.71
C GLU A 338 40.86 18.55 0.36
N ASP A 339 40.81 19.03 1.60
CA ASP A 339 41.49 18.45 2.77
C ASP A 339 40.79 17.19 3.34
N GLY A 340 39.63 16.81 2.81
CA GLY A 340 38.91 15.56 3.14
C GLY A 340 37.68 15.73 4.03
N ASP A 341 37.28 16.96 4.37
CA ASP A 341 36.11 17.22 5.21
C ASP A 341 34.80 17.08 4.43
N ASP A 342 33.72 16.71 5.14
CA ASP A 342 32.35 16.79 4.63
C ASP A 342 31.76 18.15 4.97
N VAL A 343 31.38 18.91 3.94
CA VAL A 343 30.87 20.29 4.07
C VAL A 343 29.38 20.42 3.76
N LEU A 344 28.66 19.33 3.47
CA LEU A 344 27.25 19.43 3.09
C LEU A 344 26.37 20.00 4.20
N HIS A 345 26.71 19.73 5.46
CA HIS A 345 26.07 20.32 6.64
C HIS A 345 26.27 21.84 6.77
N LEU A 346 27.22 22.42 6.03
CA LEU A 346 27.49 23.86 5.97
C LEU A 346 26.70 24.56 4.84
N VAL A 347 25.94 23.81 4.05
CA VAL A 347 25.04 24.36 3.03
C VAL A 347 23.84 25.01 3.74
N PRO A 348 23.47 26.26 3.40
CA PRO A 348 22.38 26.97 4.05
C PRO A 348 21.00 26.36 3.74
N THR A 349 20.58 25.35 4.49
CA THR A 349 19.26 24.71 4.39
C THR A 349 18.33 25.16 5.52
N GLY A 350 17.34 26.02 5.26
CA GLY A 350 16.44 26.52 6.32
C GLY A 350 15.97 27.98 6.14
N LEU A 351 15.42 28.58 7.21
CA LEU A 351 14.96 29.97 7.22
C LEU A 351 16.11 30.92 7.63
N ALA A 352 16.13 32.11 7.03
CA ALA A 352 17.11 33.11 7.37
C ALA A 352 16.77 33.76 8.72
N ALA A 353 17.80 34.09 9.51
CA ALA A 353 17.63 34.73 10.81
C ALA A 353 17.37 36.25 10.70
N GLY A 354 17.70 36.86 9.56
CA GLY A 354 17.55 38.30 9.32
C GLY A 354 17.64 38.69 7.84
N THR A 355 17.54 39.99 7.56
CA THR A 355 17.58 40.50 6.17
C THR A 355 18.95 40.33 5.53
N LEU A 356 20.03 40.64 6.26
CA LEU A 356 21.39 40.48 5.78
C LEU A 356 21.76 39.00 5.62
N ASP A 357 21.42 38.17 6.60
CA ASP A 357 21.58 36.71 6.53
C ASP A 357 20.86 36.11 5.33
N ARG A 358 19.62 36.54 5.03
CA ARG A 358 18.91 36.11 3.82
C ARG A 358 19.70 36.45 2.55
N ALA A 359 20.20 37.67 2.43
CA ALA A 359 20.97 38.10 1.27
C ALA A 359 22.28 37.29 1.11
N LEU A 360 22.99 37.02 2.21
CA LEU A 360 24.17 36.16 2.23
C LEU A 360 23.84 34.74 1.78
N ARG A 361 22.77 34.15 2.32
CA ARG A 361 22.35 32.79 1.97
C ARG A 361 21.93 32.68 0.51
N GLU A 362 21.15 33.63 0.00
CA GLU A 362 20.75 33.67 -1.42
C GLU A 362 21.99 33.70 -2.35
N GLU A 363 22.98 34.54 -2.07
CA GLU A 363 24.21 34.61 -2.86
C GLU A 363 25.10 33.37 -2.68
N ILE A 364 25.19 32.79 -1.48
CA ILE A 364 25.92 31.53 -1.24
C ILE A 364 25.29 30.39 -2.06
N VAL A 365 23.96 30.23 -2.01
CA VAL A 365 23.25 29.19 -2.77
C VAL A 365 23.41 29.40 -4.28
N ALA A 366 23.57 30.64 -4.75
CA ALA A 366 23.84 30.91 -6.16
C ALA A 366 25.26 30.48 -6.59
N VAL A 367 26.25 30.56 -5.70
CA VAL A 367 27.67 30.27 -6.00
C VAL A 367 28.03 28.79 -5.80
N LEU A 368 27.54 28.16 -4.73
CA LEU A 368 27.92 26.78 -4.37
C LEU A 368 27.70 25.74 -5.49
N PRO A 369 26.65 25.79 -6.32
CA PRO A 369 26.48 24.86 -7.45
C PRO A 369 27.63 24.91 -8.48
N GLY A 370 28.43 25.99 -8.49
CA GLY A 370 29.65 26.12 -9.32
C GLY A 370 30.95 25.72 -8.66
N THR A 371 30.92 25.40 -7.38
CA THR A 371 32.11 25.17 -6.57
C THR A 371 32.29 23.67 -6.39
N ALA A 372 33.51 23.15 -6.52
CA ALA A 372 33.75 21.72 -6.45
C ALA A 372 33.75 21.25 -4.98
N ILE A 373 32.59 20.83 -4.47
CA ILE A 373 32.36 20.52 -3.04
C ILE A 373 31.76 19.14 -2.77
N VAL A 374 31.54 18.32 -3.80
CA VAL A 374 31.02 16.94 -3.65
C VAL A 374 31.95 15.93 -4.33
N ARG A 375 31.95 14.67 -3.88
CA ARG A 375 32.86 13.64 -4.37
C ARG A 375 32.16 12.56 -5.19
N ALA A 376 32.72 12.22 -6.35
CA ALA A 376 32.27 11.10 -7.16
C ALA A 376 32.45 9.75 -6.44
N VAL A 377 31.53 8.81 -6.67
CA VAL A 377 31.61 7.43 -6.13
C VAL A 377 32.72 6.63 -6.81
N GLU A 378 32.95 6.86 -8.11
CA GLU A 378 33.86 6.09 -8.96
C GLU A 378 35.33 6.15 -8.48
N ASP A 379 35.84 7.36 -8.29
CA ASP A 379 37.27 7.61 -8.06
C ASP A 379 37.55 8.66 -6.96
N GLY A 380 36.49 9.23 -6.34
CA GLY A 380 36.60 10.26 -5.31
C GLY A 380 36.91 11.67 -5.84
N THR A 381 36.90 11.88 -7.16
CA THR A 381 37.15 13.18 -7.80
C THR A 381 36.14 14.22 -7.32
N LEU A 382 36.63 15.46 -7.12
CA LEU A 382 35.78 16.58 -6.74
C LEU A 382 34.95 17.07 -7.92
N LEU A 383 33.65 17.10 -7.73
CA LEU A 383 32.66 17.55 -8.68
C LEU A 383 31.97 18.80 -8.17
N ARG A 384 31.50 19.61 -9.12
CA ARG A 384 30.58 20.70 -8.83
C ARG A 384 29.19 20.09 -8.63
N PRO A 385 28.38 20.55 -7.67
CA PRO A 385 27.03 20.02 -7.46
C PRO A 385 26.17 20.02 -8.74
N ARG A 386 26.32 21.02 -9.62
CA ARG A 386 25.63 21.07 -10.92
C ARG A 386 25.97 19.92 -11.88
N ASP A 387 27.15 19.32 -11.71
CA ASP A 387 27.66 18.21 -12.54
C ASP A 387 27.46 16.85 -11.84
N ALA A 388 26.89 16.85 -10.63
CA ALA A 388 26.68 15.68 -9.80
C ALA A 388 25.28 15.08 -9.96
N VAL A 389 25.18 13.78 -9.67
CA VAL A 389 23.96 12.98 -9.78
C VAL A 389 23.79 12.13 -8.54
N VAL A 390 22.57 12.04 -8.04
CA VAL A 390 22.16 11.07 -7.02
C VAL A 390 21.12 10.14 -7.60
N VAL A 391 21.23 8.84 -7.30
CA VAL A 391 20.15 7.87 -7.55
C VAL A 391 19.35 7.70 -6.27
N ASP A 392 18.07 7.99 -6.34
CA ASP A 392 17.20 7.92 -5.17
C ASP A 392 16.98 6.47 -4.72
N GLY A 393 17.11 6.23 -3.42
CA GLY A 393 16.97 4.90 -2.83
C GLY A 393 18.19 3.98 -3.02
N ALA A 394 19.20 4.37 -3.80
CA ALA A 394 20.40 3.59 -4.03
C ALA A 394 21.32 3.57 -2.81
N ASP A 395 21.69 2.36 -2.36
CA ASP A 395 22.67 2.19 -1.29
C ASP A 395 24.13 2.26 -1.79
N ALA A 396 25.08 2.14 -0.85
CA ALA A 396 26.50 2.22 -1.18
C ALA A 396 26.99 1.07 -2.08
N ALA A 397 26.41 -0.13 -1.96
CA ALA A 397 26.81 -1.29 -2.74
C ALA A 397 26.36 -1.13 -4.20
N PHE A 398 25.13 -0.69 -4.42
CA PHE A 398 24.60 -0.46 -5.77
C PHE A 398 25.22 0.76 -6.43
N ASN A 399 25.46 1.85 -5.69
CA ASN A 399 26.17 3.01 -6.23
C ASN A 399 27.58 2.64 -6.73
N ALA A 400 28.27 1.69 -6.10
CA ALA A 400 29.58 1.23 -6.56
C ALA A 400 29.51 0.50 -7.92
N VAL A 401 28.45 -0.28 -8.16
CA VAL A 401 28.23 -0.97 -9.44
C VAL A 401 27.75 0.00 -10.52
N LEU A 402 26.96 1.02 -10.15
CA LEU A 402 26.46 2.04 -11.07
C LEU A 402 27.50 3.10 -11.46
N ALA A 403 28.51 3.36 -10.61
CA ALA A 403 29.45 4.46 -10.81
C ALA A 403 30.13 4.48 -12.20
N PRO A 404 30.55 3.34 -12.80
CA PRO A 404 31.12 3.32 -14.15
C PRO A 404 30.10 3.69 -15.27
N ILE A 405 28.80 3.55 -14.99
CA ILE A 405 27.70 3.75 -15.94
C ILE A 405 27.10 5.16 -15.81
N VAL A 406 26.88 5.60 -14.56
CA VAL A 406 26.25 6.89 -14.25
C VAL A 406 27.33 7.94 -13.96
N ARG A 407 27.69 8.70 -14.99
CA ARG A 407 28.67 9.80 -14.85
C ARG A 407 28.22 10.82 -13.81
N GLY A 408 29.14 11.18 -12.92
CA GLY A 408 28.92 12.18 -11.87
C GLY A 408 28.14 11.66 -10.66
N LEU A 409 27.98 10.34 -10.52
CA LEU A 409 27.31 9.74 -9.37
C LEU A 409 28.04 10.09 -8.06
N ILE A 410 27.32 10.67 -7.10
CA ILE A 410 27.82 10.97 -5.75
C ILE A 410 27.07 10.15 -4.71
N ARG A 411 27.66 10.03 -3.51
CA ARG A 411 26.96 9.44 -2.35
C ARG A 411 25.95 10.43 -1.79
N SER A 412 24.83 9.91 -1.29
CA SER A 412 23.79 10.69 -0.63
C SER A 412 23.27 9.92 0.57
N THR A 413 23.10 10.61 1.70
CA THR A 413 22.35 10.11 2.85
C THR A 413 21.04 10.88 3.01
N LEU A 414 20.13 10.37 3.84
CA LEU A 414 18.88 11.09 4.15
C LEU A 414 19.12 12.47 4.76
N GLN A 415 20.25 12.66 5.47
CA GLN A 415 20.62 13.93 6.10
C GLN A 415 21.06 14.97 5.06
N ASP A 416 21.64 14.52 3.94
CA ASP A 416 22.17 15.39 2.89
C ASP A 416 21.10 15.87 1.91
N ARG A 417 19.91 15.25 1.94
CA ARG A 417 18.85 15.47 0.94
C ARG A 417 18.54 16.94 0.70
N LEU A 418 18.33 17.70 1.78
CA LEU A 418 17.96 19.11 1.68
C LEU A 418 19.12 19.98 1.18
N ALA A 419 20.36 19.62 1.53
CA ALA A 419 21.56 20.31 1.07
C ALA A 419 21.77 20.08 -0.43
N LEU A 420 21.69 18.83 -0.89
CA LEU A 420 21.83 18.47 -2.30
C LEU A 420 20.71 19.08 -3.16
N GLU A 421 19.48 19.15 -2.65
CA GLU A 421 18.37 19.85 -3.28
C GLU A 421 18.64 21.36 -3.40
N THR A 422 19.11 21.99 -2.32
CA THR A 422 19.49 23.41 -2.31
C THR A 422 20.61 23.71 -3.31
N LEU A 423 21.54 22.78 -3.49
CA LEU A 423 22.64 22.86 -4.45
C LEU A 423 22.23 22.55 -5.90
N GLY A 424 20.98 22.13 -6.14
CA GLY A 424 20.48 21.79 -7.47
C GLY A 424 21.12 20.53 -8.07
N VAL A 425 21.54 19.58 -7.23
CA VAL A 425 22.08 18.29 -7.69
C VAL A 425 20.99 17.50 -8.41
N ARG A 426 21.32 16.93 -9.58
CA ARG A 426 20.35 16.16 -10.36
C ARG A 426 20.03 14.85 -9.67
N ARG A 427 18.75 14.50 -9.63
CA ARG A 427 18.27 13.24 -9.05
C ARG A 427 17.71 12.35 -10.14
N LEU A 428 18.11 11.09 -10.12
CA LEU A 428 17.58 10.04 -10.98
C LEU A 428 16.72 9.12 -10.12
N GLU A 429 15.52 8.84 -10.60
CA GLU A 429 14.66 7.83 -9.99
C GLU A 429 15.24 6.45 -10.26
N LEU A 430 15.09 5.53 -9.30
CA LEU A 430 15.63 4.18 -9.41
C LEU A 430 15.12 3.46 -10.67
N ALA A 431 13.84 3.61 -11.00
CA ALA A 431 13.22 3.04 -12.19
C ALA A 431 13.84 3.59 -13.50
N GLU A 432 14.16 4.89 -13.55
CA GLU A 432 14.79 5.50 -14.73
C GLU A 432 16.20 4.92 -14.97
N VAL A 433 16.96 4.72 -13.88
CA VAL A 433 18.28 4.09 -13.98
C VAL A 433 18.15 2.65 -14.46
N VAL A 434 17.20 1.88 -13.91
CA VAL A 434 16.95 0.49 -14.30
C VAL A 434 16.58 0.37 -15.78
N ASP A 435 15.73 1.26 -16.28
CA ASP A 435 15.33 1.27 -17.69
C ASP A 435 16.51 1.57 -18.63
N GLN A 436 17.48 2.38 -18.18
CA GLN A 436 18.69 2.70 -18.95
C GLN A 436 19.72 1.57 -18.94
N LEU A 437 19.76 0.74 -17.90
CA LEU A 437 20.71 -0.38 -17.80
C LEU A 437 20.60 -1.36 -18.97
N GLY A 438 19.38 -1.62 -19.46
CA GLY A 438 19.15 -2.55 -20.57
C GLY A 438 19.75 -2.12 -21.91
N GLY A 439 20.12 -0.84 -22.07
CA GLY A 439 20.84 -0.35 -23.24
C GLY A 439 22.33 -0.15 -23.01
N VAL A 440 22.72 0.29 -21.82
CA VAL A 440 24.13 0.66 -21.52
C VAL A 440 24.96 -0.54 -21.08
N ALA A 441 24.34 -1.57 -20.51
CA ALA A 441 25.00 -2.80 -20.04
C ALA A 441 24.59 -4.05 -20.84
N ALA A 442 23.97 -3.88 -22.02
CA ALA A 442 23.48 -5.01 -22.82
C ALA A 442 24.58 -6.00 -23.23
N ASP A 443 25.80 -5.50 -23.47
CA ASP A 443 26.97 -6.30 -23.88
C ASP A 443 27.78 -6.82 -22.68
N GLU A 444 27.34 -6.58 -21.44
CA GLU A 444 28.02 -7.06 -20.25
C GLU A 444 27.83 -8.57 -20.04
N SER A 445 28.83 -9.20 -19.43
CA SER A 445 28.79 -10.64 -19.15
C SER A 445 27.68 -11.01 -18.14
N PRO A 446 27.10 -12.21 -18.21
CA PRO A 446 26.17 -12.70 -17.19
C PRO A 446 26.70 -12.60 -15.75
N ALA A 447 28.02 -12.76 -15.54
CA ALA A 447 28.66 -12.59 -14.24
C ALA A 447 28.62 -11.15 -13.72
N TRP A 448 28.63 -10.15 -14.59
CA TRP A 448 28.45 -8.74 -14.23
C TRP A 448 27.02 -8.48 -13.73
N TRP A 449 26.02 -9.03 -14.43
CA TRP A 449 24.61 -8.96 -14.01
C TRP A 449 24.40 -9.60 -12.64
N ARG A 450 25.06 -10.73 -12.36
CA ARG A 450 25.07 -11.32 -11.01
C ARG A 450 25.60 -10.36 -9.95
N ALA A 451 26.70 -9.64 -10.23
CA ALA A 451 27.27 -8.68 -9.29
C ALA A 451 26.32 -7.49 -9.04
N LEU A 452 25.62 -7.03 -10.10
CA LEU A 452 24.55 -6.04 -9.98
C LEU A 452 23.42 -6.56 -9.06
N TYR A 453 22.89 -7.76 -9.31
CA TYR A 453 21.82 -8.33 -8.48
C TYR A 453 22.23 -8.55 -7.02
N ALA A 454 23.47 -9.02 -6.79
CA ALA A 454 24.02 -9.17 -5.46
C ALA A 454 24.07 -7.83 -4.69
N SER A 455 24.39 -6.73 -5.39
CA SER A 455 24.38 -5.38 -4.82
C SER A 455 22.97 -4.87 -4.47
N LEU A 456 21.91 -5.43 -5.05
CA LEU A 456 20.51 -5.09 -4.75
C LEU A 456 19.98 -5.73 -3.46
N SER A 457 20.73 -6.66 -2.86
CA SER A 457 20.28 -7.51 -1.75
C SER A 457 19.68 -6.76 -0.56
N GLY A 458 20.20 -5.56 -0.22
CA GLY A 458 19.65 -4.69 0.81
C GLY A 458 18.36 -3.98 0.39
N MET A 459 18.31 -3.45 -0.84
CA MET A 459 17.17 -2.68 -1.35
C MET A 459 15.94 -3.53 -1.62
N VAL A 460 16.08 -4.78 -2.06
CA VAL A 460 14.94 -5.68 -2.35
C VAL A 460 14.13 -6.07 -1.11
N THR A 461 14.62 -5.74 0.10
CA THR A 461 13.86 -5.91 1.35
C THR A 461 12.78 -4.86 1.53
N ASP A 462 12.95 -3.67 0.96
CA ASP A 462 11.95 -2.60 0.97
C ASP A 462 10.92 -2.82 -0.15
N ALA A 463 9.63 -2.75 0.19
CA ALA A 463 8.56 -2.99 -0.78
C ALA A 463 8.46 -1.92 -1.88
N LEU A 464 8.73 -0.65 -1.56
CA LEU A 464 8.65 0.46 -2.51
C LEU A 464 9.82 0.43 -3.50
N LEU A 465 11.02 0.12 -3.01
CA LEU A 465 12.20 -0.04 -3.87
C LEU A 465 12.07 -1.28 -4.76
N ARG A 466 11.50 -2.38 -4.25
CA ARG A 466 11.25 -3.60 -5.04
C ARG A 466 10.35 -3.34 -6.24
N GLU A 467 9.33 -2.51 -6.10
CA GLU A 467 8.45 -2.11 -7.21
C GLU A 467 9.22 -1.32 -8.28
N SER A 468 10.11 -0.42 -7.86
CA SER A 468 10.97 0.37 -8.76
C SER A 468 12.02 -0.47 -9.50
N LEU A 469 12.31 -1.69 -9.01
CA LEU A 469 13.19 -2.68 -9.64
C LEU A 469 12.42 -3.68 -10.54
N GLY A 470 11.12 -3.47 -10.77
CA GLY A 470 10.27 -4.41 -11.50
C GLY A 470 10.67 -4.65 -12.96
N THR A 471 11.33 -3.69 -13.62
CA THR A 471 11.76 -3.76 -15.03
C THR A 471 13.22 -4.16 -15.20
N LEU A 472 13.86 -4.65 -14.13
CA LEU A 472 15.28 -5.01 -14.12
C LEU A 472 15.64 -5.93 -15.30
N PRO A 473 16.63 -5.57 -16.14
CA PRO A 473 17.06 -6.44 -17.23
C PRO A 473 17.67 -7.73 -16.69
N VAL A 474 17.30 -8.87 -17.27
CA VAL A 474 17.81 -10.20 -16.90
C VAL A 474 18.25 -10.98 -18.14
N PRO A 475 19.52 -11.44 -18.20
CA PRO A 475 19.99 -12.28 -19.29
C PRO A 475 19.44 -13.71 -19.13
N LEU A 476 18.90 -14.25 -20.21
CA LEU A 476 18.38 -15.61 -20.30
C LEU A 476 19.44 -16.58 -20.80
N ALA A 477 19.22 -17.88 -20.57
CA ALA A 477 20.09 -18.97 -21.03
C ALA A 477 20.20 -19.04 -22.56
N ASP A 478 19.17 -18.57 -23.29
CA ASP A 478 19.13 -18.50 -24.76
C ASP A 478 19.85 -17.27 -25.35
N GLY A 479 20.46 -16.43 -24.50
CA GLY A 479 21.19 -15.23 -24.90
C GLY A 479 20.34 -13.96 -25.05
N ARG A 480 19.02 -14.03 -24.89
CA ARG A 480 18.15 -12.84 -24.87
C ARG A 480 18.29 -12.09 -23.55
N LEU A 481 18.16 -10.76 -23.60
CA LEU A 481 18.02 -9.90 -22.42
C LEU A 481 16.55 -9.49 -22.30
N VAL A 482 15.86 -10.00 -21.27
CA VAL A 482 14.46 -9.65 -21.01
C VAL A 482 14.35 -8.54 -19.98
N ARG A 483 13.24 -7.81 -20.00
CA ARG A 483 12.95 -6.75 -19.02
C ARG A 483 11.98 -7.27 -17.97
N GLY A 484 12.42 -7.27 -16.72
CA GLY A 484 11.64 -7.66 -15.56
C GLY A 484 11.89 -9.10 -15.10
N VAL A 485 11.81 -9.28 -13.79
CA VAL A 485 12.20 -10.52 -13.10
C VAL A 485 11.03 -11.49 -12.90
N ARG A 486 9.80 -10.98 -12.92
CA ARG A 486 8.58 -11.79 -12.71
C ARG A 486 8.33 -12.72 -13.89
N GLY A 487 7.99 -13.97 -13.59
CA GLY A 487 7.77 -15.00 -14.61
C GLY A 487 9.07 -15.53 -15.22
N LEU A 488 10.23 -15.25 -14.63
CA LEU A 488 11.48 -15.90 -14.98
C LEU A 488 11.71 -17.12 -14.09
N LEU A 489 12.28 -18.16 -14.70
CA LEU A 489 12.65 -19.39 -14.00
C LEU A 489 14.15 -19.43 -13.72
N LEU A 490 14.52 -19.65 -12.46
CA LEU A 490 15.89 -19.87 -12.03
C LEU A 490 16.25 -21.34 -12.23
N PRO A 491 17.36 -21.67 -12.90
CA PRO A 491 17.76 -23.06 -13.11
C PRO A 491 17.96 -23.79 -11.77
N GLY A 492 17.10 -24.77 -11.50
CA GLY A 492 17.14 -25.62 -10.30
C GLY A 492 18.10 -26.81 -10.45
N PRO A 493 18.55 -27.42 -9.34
CA PRO A 493 19.45 -28.58 -9.38
C PRO A 493 18.75 -29.88 -9.83
N GLU A 494 17.43 -29.93 -9.80
CA GLU A 494 16.62 -31.12 -10.05
C GLU A 494 16.39 -31.39 -11.53
N ILE A 495 16.56 -30.39 -12.40
CA ILE A 495 16.31 -30.50 -13.83
C ILE A 495 17.64 -30.46 -14.60
N PRO A 496 17.96 -31.49 -15.40
CA PRO A 496 19.13 -31.48 -16.27
C PRO A 496 19.16 -30.26 -17.20
N THR A 497 20.35 -29.68 -17.39
CA THR A 497 20.54 -28.49 -18.25
C THR A 497 20.10 -28.69 -19.70
N GLY A 498 20.13 -29.94 -20.20
CA GLY A 498 19.64 -30.27 -21.54
C GLY A 498 18.12 -30.09 -21.69
N ILE A 499 17.35 -30.42 -20.64
CA ILE A 499 15.90 -30.24 -20.61
C ILE A 499 15.55 -28.74 -20.53
N LEU A 500 16.28 -27.99 -19.69
CA LEU A 500 16.13 -26.53 -19.62
C LEU A 500 16.46 -25.85 -20.96
N ALA A 501 17.48 -26.32 -21.68
CA ALA A 501 17.83 -25.79 -23.00
C ALA A 501 16.70 -26.03 -24.01
N ALA A 502 16.12 -27.23 -24.05
CA ALA A 502 14.99 -27.56 -24.92
C ALA A 502 13.80 -26.62 -24.65
N PHE A 503 13.39 -26.45 -23.39
CA PHE A 503 12.31 -25.51 -23.03
C PHE A 503 12.64 -24.05 -23.38
N GLY A 504 13.91 -23.66 -23.32
CA GLY A 504 14.38 -22.35 -23.75
C GLY A 504 14.12 -22.08 -25.24
N GLU A 505 14.27 -23.09 -26.11
CA GLU A 505 13.98 -23.00 -27.55
C GLU A 505 12.49 -22.74 -27.81
N TYR A 506 11.61 -23.29 -26.97
CA TYR A 506 10.16 -23.10 -27.03
C TYR A 506 9.67 -21.85 -26.29
N GLY A 507 10.57 -21.00 -25.81
CA GLY A 507 10.24 -19.67 -25.28
C GLY A 507 10.15 -19.56 -23.76
N VAL A 508 10.44 -20.64 -23.02
CA VAL A 508 10.50 -20.59 -21.55
C VAL A 508 11.66 -19.68 -21.11
N ARG A 509 11.36 -18.76 -20.20
CA ARG A 509 12.28 -17.68 -19.82
C ARG A 509 13.18 -18.08 -18.66
N ILE A 510 14.21 -18.86 -18.97
CA ILE A 510 15.15 -19.38 -17.99
C ILE A 510 16.33 -18.42 -17.83
N VAL A 511 16.60 -17.97 -16.61
CA VAL A 511 17.73 -17.07 -16.30
C VAL A 511 19.06 -17.77 -16.61
N HIS A 512 19.99 -17.03 -17.21
CA HIS A 512 21.32 -17.56 -17.51
C HIS A 512 22.02 -18.05 -16.22
N PRO A 513 22.57 -19.27 -16.16
CA PRO A 513 23.11 -19.86 -14.92
C PRO A 513 24.18 -19.00 -14.22
N GLU A 514 25.02 -18.30 -14.98
CA GLU A 514 26.04 -17.40 -14.43
C GLU A 514 25.50 -16.07 -13.88
N ALA A 515 24.26 -15.69 -14.24
CA ALA A 515 23.59 -14.48 -13.76
C ALA A 515 22.71 -14.70 -12.52
N VAL A 516 22.51 -15.96 -12.09
CA VAL A 516 21.64 -16.31 -10.97
C VAL A 516 22.15 -15.73 -9.65
N ASP A 517 21.26 -15.02 -8.95
CA ASP A 517 21.47 -14.50 -7.60
C ASP A 517 20.17 -14.58 -6.79
N PRO A 518 20.22 -14.85 -5.46
CA PRO A 518 19.03 -14.88 -4.60
C PRO A 518 18.19 -13.60 -4.58
N ALA A 519 18.75 -12.45 -4.98
CA ALA A 519 17.99 -11.22 -5.14
C ALA A 519 16.88 -11.33 -6.20
N LEU A 520 17.06 -12.15 -7.24
CA LEU A 520 16.06 -12.35 -8.30
C LEU A 520 14.81 -13.07 -7.78
N GLU A 521 15.00 -14.06 -6.90
CA GLU A 521 13.88 -14.76 -6.26
C GLU A 521 13.03 -13.78 -5.41
N ARG A 522 13.69 -12.89 -4.65
CA ARG A 522 13.01 -11.83 -3.88
C ARG A 522 12.28 -10.81 -4.76
N LEU A 523 12.70 -10.66 -6.02
CA LEU A 523 12.07 -9.78 -7.02
C LEU A 523 10.93 -10.47 -7.79
N GLY A 524 10.75 -11.79 -7.61
CA GLY A 524 9.63 -12.56 -8.16
C GLY A 524 10.00 -13.57 -9.25
N ALA A 525 11.29 -13.90 -9.43
CA ALA A 525 11.66 -15.10 -10.18
C ALA A 525 11.34 -16.34 -9.36
N LEU A 526 10.95 -17.43 -10.03
CA LEU A 526 10.62 -18.70 -9.40
C LEU A 526 11.73 -19.72 -9.66
N SER A 527 11.91 -20.67 -8.74
CA SER A 527 12.80 -21.80 -9.01
C SER A 527 12.15 -22.71 -10.05
N ALA A 528 12.91 -23.13 -11.06
CA ALA A 528 12.45 -24.12 -12.02
C ALA A 528 12.28 -25.48 -11.31
N THR A 529 11.05 -25.96 -11.23
CA THR A 529 10.65 -27.33 -10.84
C THR A 529 9.94 -27.99 -12.02
N PRO A 530 9.82 -29.33 -12.05
CA PRO A 530 9.03 -30.03 -13.06
C PRO A 530 7.62 -29.43 -13.21
N ARG A 531 6.92 -29.22 -12.09
CA ARG A 531 5.60 -28.55 -12.08
C ARG A 531 5.63 -27.16 -12.71
N SER A 532 6.57 -26.29 -12.29
CA SER A 532 6.58 -24.90 -12.78
C SER A 532 6.89 -24.80 -14.27
N LEU A 533 7.62 -25.78 -14.82
CA LEU A 533 7.86 -25.87 -16.26
C LEU A 533 6.60 -26.31 -16.99
N LEU A 534 5.91 -27.34 -16.50
CA LEU A 534 4.66 -27.80 -17.11
C LEU A 534 3.58 -26.70 -17.04
N GLU A 535 3.48 -25.96 -15.93
CA GLU A 535 2.53 -24.83 -15.80
C GLU A 535 2.91 -23.58 -16.63
N ASP A 536 4.09 -23.54 -17.25
CA ASP A 536 4.50 -22.40 -18.07
C ASP A 536 3.67 -22.38 -19.37
N SER A 537 3.08 -21.21 -19.65
CA SER A 537 2.24 -21.01 -20.84
C SER A 537 2.95 -21.34 -22.16
N ALA A 538 4.27 -21.15 -22.25
CA ALA A 538 5.04 -21.47 -23.45
C ALA A 538 5.15 -23.00 -23.63
N VAL A 539 5.30 -23.76 -22.54
CA VAL A 539 5.29 -25.24 -22.59
C VAL A 539 3.92 -25.74 -22.98
N ARG A 540 2.85 -25.19 -22.38
CA ARG A 540 1.48 -25.50 -22.76
C ARG A 540 1.23 -25.26 -24.25
N THR A 541 1.56 -24.07 -24.75
CA THR A 541 1.39 -23.75 -26.18
C THR A 541 2.22 -24.67 -27.08
N ALA A 542 3.44 -25.02 -26.68
CA ALA A 542 4.29 -25.95 -27.42
C ALA A 542 3.71 -27.36 -27.47
N ALA A 543 3.08 -27.83 -26.39
CA ALA A 543 2.40 -29.13 -26.36
C ALA A 543 1.11 -29.12 -27.20
N GLU A 544 0.23 -28.14 -27.01
CA GLU A 544 -1.03 -28.00 -27.78
C GLU A 544 -0.80 -27.92 -29.30
N HIS A 545 0.31 -27.32 -29.73
CA HIS A 545 0.66 -27.16 -31.14
C HIS A 545 1.85 -28.05 -31.56
N SER A 546 2.10 -29.13 -30.80
CA SER A 546 3.27 -29.99 -31.00
C SER A 546 3.27 -30.68 -32.37
N VAL A 547 2.10 -30.91 -32.98
CA VAL A 547 1.96 -31.46 -34.34
C VAL A 547 2.63 -30.62 -35.43
N ASP A 548 2.58 -29.29 -35.28
CA ASP A 548 3.11 -28.32 -36.25
C ASP A 548 4.53 -27.85 -35.89
N ALA A 549 5.12 -28.40 -34.83
CA ALA A 549 6.45 -28.02 -34.38
C ALA A 549 7.55 -28.51 -35.34
N ASP A 550 8.68 -27.78 -35.38
CA ASP A 550 9.85 -28.19 -36.16
C ASP A 550 10.43 -29.55 -35.69
N ASP A 551 10.28 -29.86 -34.41
CA ASP A 551 10.68 -31.14 -33.79
C ASP A 551 9.66 -31.57 -32.71
N PRO A 552 8.57 -32.25 -33.11
CA PRO A 552 7.53 -32.72 -32.17
C PRO A 552 8.06 -33.75 -31.17
N ASP A 553 9.00 -34.61 -31.61
CA ASP A 553 9.59 -35.65 -30.77
C ASP A 553 10.41 -35.02 -29.62
N ALA A 554 11.09 -33.90 -29.84
CA ALA A 554 11.83 -33.18 -28.78
C ALA A 554 10.91 -32.56 -27.71
N ILE A 555 9.73 -32.06 -28.09
CA ILE A 555 8.71 -31.56 -27.14
C ILE A 555 8.17 -32.72 -26.32
N ALA A 556 7.78 -33.81 -26.98
CA ALA A 556 7.32 -35.03 -26.32
C ALA A 556 8.38 -35.59 -25.37
N ASP A 557 9.65 -35.62 -25.78
CA ASP A 557 10.77 -36.07 -24.96
C ASP A 557 10.95 -35.21 -23.71
N ALA A 558 10.89 -33.89 -23.85
CA ALA A 558 11.04 -32.95 -22.73
C ALA A 558 9.88 -33.07 -21.73
N VAL A 559 8.63 -33.12 -22.21
CA VAL A 559 7.43 -33.24 -21.37
C VAL A 559 7.39 -34.62 -20.69
N LEU A 560 7.52 -35.70 -21.46
CA LEU A 560 7.49 -37.07 -20.91
C LEU A 560 8.67 -37.33 -19.97
N SER A 561 9.84 -36.70 -20.16
CA SER A 561 10.95 -36.82 -19.21
C SER A 561 10.65 -36.18 -17.85
N LEU A 562 9.87 -35.10 -17.81
CA LEU A 562 9.41 -34.49 -16.56
C LEU A 562 8.34 -35.36 -15.90
N VAL A 563 7.34 -35.80 -16.66
CA VAL A 563 6.20 -36.60 -16.16
C VAL A 563 6.64 -38.01 -15.75
N ALA A 564 7.58 -38.65 -16.47
CA ALA A 564 8.08 -39.98 -16.11
C ALA A 564 8.93 -39.98 -14.83
N ALA A 565 9.51 -38.83 -14.45
CA ALA A 565 10.21 -38.70 -13.17
C ALA A 565 9.24 -38.73 -11.99
N ASP A 566 8.06 -38.12 -12.16
CA ASP A 566 6.96 -38.13 -11.20
C ASP A 566 5.62 -37.84 -11.91
N PRO A 567 4.79 -38.87 -12.17
CA PRO A 567 3.51 -38.70 -12.89
C PRO A 567 2.52 -37.75 -12.18
N SER A 568 2.65 -37.57 -10.86
CA SER A 568 1.76 -36.65 -10.13
C SER A 568 1.93 -35.19 -10.55
N GLN A 569 3.03 -34.84 -11.22
CA GLN A 569 3.27 -33.48 -11.73
C GLN A 569 2.30 -33.10 -12.86
N ALA A 570 1.67 -34.06 -13.53
CA ALA A 570 0.68 -33.87 -14.58
C ALA A 570 -0.75 -33.64 -14.04
N GLU A 571 -1.00 -33.84 -12.74
CA GLU A 571 -2.35 -33.76 -12.16
C GLU A 571 -3.00 -32.38 -12.40
N GLY A 572 -4.20 -32.38 -12.99
CA GLY A 572 -4.94 -31.16 -13.34
C GLY A 572 -4.45 -30.42 -14.58
N LEU A 573 -3.45 -30.93 -15.31
CA LEU A 573 -2.93 -30.34 -16.55
C LEU A 573 -3.55 -31.01 -17.78
N TRP A 574 -4.85 -30.80 -17.98
CA TRP A 574 -5.64 -31.44 -19.04
C TRP A 574 -5.04 -31.30 -20.44
N TRP A 575 -4.43 -30.15 -20.76
CA TRP A 575 -3.80 -29.86 -22.07
C TRP A 575 -2.63 -30.78 -22.41
N LEU A 576 -2.11 -31.56 -21.46
CA LEU A 576 -1.12 -32.60 -21.76
C LEU A 576 -1.68 -33.68 -22.69
N SER A 577 -3.02 -33.84 -22.76
CA SER A 577 -3.67 -34.75 -23.70
C SER A 577 -3.44 -34.42 -25.17
N ASP A 578 -3.12 -33.15 -25.46
CA ASP A 578 -2.91 -32.67 -26.83
C ASP A 578 -1.46 -32.87 -27.30
N LEU A 579 -0.59 -33.36 -26.41
CA LEU A 579 0.78 -33.69 -26.75
C LEU A 579 0.79 -34.81 -27.80
N VAL A 580 1.33 -34.53 -28.99
CA VAL A 580 1.42 -35.56 -30.03
C VAL A 580 2.53 -36.55 -29.72
N LEU A 581 2.17 -37.83 -29.80
CA LEU A 581 3.07 -38.97 -29.65
C LEU A 581 2.98 -39.85 -30.90
N ARG A 582 3.91 -40.80 -31.02
CA ARG A 582 3.89 -41.75 -32.14
C ARG A 582 3.00 -42.95 -31.84
N ASP A 583 2.11 -43.26 -32.76
CA ASP A 583 1.35 -44.51 -32.76
C ASP A 583 2.21 -45.70 -33.25
N ALA A 584 1.63 -46.90 -33.28
CA ALA A 584 2.30 -48.12 -33.71
C ALA A 584 2.76 -48.10 -35.18
N ASP A 585 2.18 -47.25 -36.03
CA ASP A 585 2.55 -47.06 -37.43
C ASP A 585 3.55 -45.90 -37.64
N GLY A 586 3.84 -45.15 -36.57
CA GLY A 586 4.79 -44.03 -36.53
C GLY A 586 4.18 -42.69 -36.91
N GLU A 587 2.85 -42.59 -37.01
CA GLU A 587 2.13 -41.34 -37.24
C GLU A 587 2.03 -40.52 -35.94
N LEU A 588 1.92 -39.20 -36.06
CA LEU A 588 1.81 -38.29 -34.91
C LEU A 588 0.33 -38.15 -34.54
N VAL A 589 -0.03 -38.62 -33.36
CA VAL A 589 -1.40 -38.66 -32.84
C VAL A 589 -1.42 -38.01 -31.46
N PRO A 590 -2.41 -37.16 -31.12
CA PRO A 590 -2.59 -36.64 -29.77
C PRO A 590 -2.68 -37.75 -28.72
N ALA A 591 -2.17 -37.51 -27.51
CA ALA A 591 -2.14 -38.51 -26.46
C ALA A 591 -3.53 -39.03 -26.07
N ASN A 592 -4.58 -38.20 -26.08
CA ASN A 592 -5.97 -38.64 -25.84
C ASN A 592 -6.57 -39.53 -26.93
N ALA A 593 -6.04 -39.50 -28.15
CA ALA A 593 -6.48 -40.39 -29.24
C ALA A 593 -5.61 -41.65 -29.34
N LEU A 594 -4.76 -41.90 -28.33
CA LEU A 594 -3.89 -43.06 -28.26
C LEU A 594 -4.36 -44.03 -27.18
N VAL A 595 -4.29 -45.31 -27.49
CA VAL A 595 -4.71 -46.39 -26.59
C VAL A 595 -3.56 -47.34 -26.28
N ILE A 596 -3.50 -47.82 -25.04
CA ILE A 596 -2.57 -48.87 -24.62
C ILE A 596 -3.02 -50.20 -25.24
N PRO A 597 -2.17 -50.90 -26.04
CA PRO A 597 -2.57 -52.15 -26.68
C PRO A 597 -3.00 -53.23 -25.66
N GLY A 598 -4.21 -53.77 -25.82
CA GLY A 598 -4.78 -54.81 -24.96
C GLY A 598 -5.35 -54.31 -23.62
N SER A 599 -5.59 -53.00 -23.51
CA SER A 599 -6.26 -52.37 -22.38
C SER A 599 -7.80 -52.46 -22.47
N GLU A 600 -8.51 -52.01 -21.44
CA GLU A 600 -9.98 -51.98 -21.45
C GLU A 600 -10.50 -50.98 -22.49
N ALA A 601 -9.83 -49.83 -22.63
CA ALA A 601 -10.14 -48.86 -23.67
C ALA A 601 -9.98 -49.45 -25.08
N ALA A 602 -8.94 -50.26 -25.31
CA ALA A 602 -8.72 -50.93 -26.60
C ALA A 602 -9.78 -51.99 -26.93
N GLU A 603 -10.55 -52.46 -25.94
CA GLU A 603 -11.62 -53.45 -26.12
C GLU A 603 -12.94 -52.80 -26.53
N VAL A 604 -13.21 -51.56 -26.10
CA VAL A 604 -14.55 -50.94 -26.18
C VAL A 604 -14.65 -49.71 -27.09
N LEU A 605 -13.52 -49.07 -27.40
CA LEU A 605 -13.46 -47.90 -28.28
C LEU A 605 -13.27 -48.32 -29.74
N ASP A 606 -13.87 -47.55 -30.65
CA ASP A 606 -13.76 -47.73 -32.09
C ASP A 606 -12.30 -47.58 -32.57
N ASP A 607 -11.82 -48.52 -33.38
CA ASP A 607 -10.46 -48.52 -33.91
C ASP A 607 -10.26 -47.50 -35.05
N GLU A 608 -11.33 -46.85 -35.52
CA GLU A 608 -11.27 -45.67 -36.38
C GLU A 608 -11.02 -44.37 -35.61
N GLU A 609 -11.36 -44.31 -34.31
CA GLU A 609 -11.22 -43.10 -33.47
C GLU A 609 -9.96 -43.11 -32.58
N VAL A 610 -9.47 -44.30 -32.17
CA VAL A 610 -8.25 -44.42 -31.36
C VAL A 610 -7.17 -45.30 -31.99
N ALA A 611 -5.91 -44.89 -31.87
CA ALA A 611 -4.75 -45.61 -32.41
C ALA A 611 -3.88 -46.24 -31.30
N PRO A 612 -3.30 -47.44 -31.49
CA PRO A 612 -2.41 -48.03 -30.50
C PRO A 612 -1.07 -47.26 -30.40
N ILE A 613 -0.62 -46.90 -29.20
CA ILE A 613 0.67 -46.19 -28.98
C ILE A 613 1.89 -47.02 -29.44
N ASP A 614 2.94 -46.37 -29.97
CA ASP A 614 4.23 -47.01 -30.25
C ASP A 614 4.78 -47.68 -28.99
N ARG A 615 5.06 -48.97 -29.11
CA ARG A 615 5.65 -49.78 -28.05
C ARG A 615 7.00 -49.25 -27.56
N ALA A 616 7.78 -48.60 -28.42
CA ALA A 616 9.05 -48.00 -28.03
C ALA A 616 8.86 -46.83 -27.05
N VAL A 617 7.78 -46.05 -27.20
CA VAL A 617 7.42 -44.94 -26.31
C VAL A 617 6.94 -45.50 -24.96
N LEU A 618 6.07 -46.52 -24.99
CA LEU A 618 5.60 -47.23 -23.80
C LEU A 618 6.75 -47.87 -23.00
N ASP A 619 7.68 -48.54 -23.68
CA ASP A 619 8.83 -49.18 -23.04
C ASP A 619 9.80 -48.14 -22.42
N ARG A 620 9.87 -46.93 -22.98
CA ARG A 620 10.79 -45.87 -22.53
C ARG A 620 10.27 -45.11 -21.31
N TYR A 621 9.01 -44.67 -21.34
CA TYR A 621 8.45 -43.78 -20.32
C TYR A 621 7.54 -44.49 -19.32
N GLY A 622 7.05 -45.69 -19.66
CA GLY A 622 6.20 -46.50 -18.82
C GLY A 622 4.73 -46.05 -18.81
N LEU A 623 3.86 -46.98 -18.39
CA LEU A 623 2.41 -46.78 -18.37
C LEU A 623 1.97 -45.57 -17.53
N PRO A 624 2.46 -45.36 -16.29
CA PRO A 624 1.97 -44.24 -15.46
C PRO A 624 2.23 -42.86 -16.05
N ALA A 625 3.32 -42.68 -16.80
CA ALA A 625 3.63 -41.41 -17.44
C ALA A 625 2.74 -41.15 -18.66
N LEU A 626 2.43 -42.22 -19.42
CA LEU A 626 1.56 -42.13 -20.59
C LEU A 626 0.09 -41.91 -20.20
N GLU A 627 -0.40 -42.60 -19.17
CA GLU A 627 -1.73 -42.34 -18.61
C GLU A 627 -1.83 -40.89 -18.09
N ALA A 628 -0.77 -40.39 -17.43
CA ALA A 628 -0.73 -39.04 -16.90
C ALA A 628 -0.76 -37.93 -17.96
N VAL A 629 -0.29 -38.21 -19.19
CA VAL A 629 -0.45 -37.28 -20.33
C VAL A 629 -1.68 -37.58 -21.18
N GLY A 630 -2.52 -38.54 -20.82
CA GLY A 630 -3.82 -38.78 -21.46
C GLY A 630 -3.93 -40.02 -22.37
N VAL A 631 -2.90 -40.87 -22.47
CA VAL A 631 -2.99 -42.14 -23.23
C VAL A 631 -3.92 -43.12 -22.52
N LEU A 632 -4.88 -43.67 -23.27
CA LEU A 632 -6.02 -44.41 -22.74
C LEU A 632 -5.68 -45.87 -22.38
N ALA A 633 -5.78 -46.22 -21.09
CA ALA A 633 -5.77 -47.61 -20.62
C ALA A 633 -7.19 -48.11 -20.22
N THR A 634 -8.09 -47.19 -19.92
CA THR A 634 -9.51 -47.39 -19.63
C THR A 634 -10.26 -46.12 -20.08
N LEU A 635 -11.58 -46.03 -19.87
CA LEU A 635 -12.32 -44.82 -20.23
C LEU A 635 -11.79 -43.59 -19.47
N GLY A 636 -11.56 -42.50 -20.20
CA GLY A 636 -11.02 -41.26 -19.65
C GLY A 636 -12.04 -40.48 -18.83
N LEU A 637 -11.56 -39.76 -17.82
CA LEU A 637 -12.37 -38.81 -17.05
C LEU A 637 -11.89 -37.38 -17.30
N VAL A 638 -12.84 -36.46 -17.45
CA VAL A 638 -12.60 -35.02 -17.35
C VAL A 638 -13.26 -34.51 -16.09
N THR A 639 -12.51 -33.72 -15.33
CA THR A 639 -13.02 -33.01 -14.16
C THR A 639 -12.82 -31.52 -14.33
N ALA A 640 -13.77 -30.74 -13.84
CA ALA A 640 -13.68 -29.29 -13.77
C ALA A 640 -14.35 -28.79 -12.50
N SER A 641 -13.80 -27.73 -11.91
CA SER A 641 -14.35 -27.07 -10.73
C SER A 641 -14.87 -25.68 -11.10
N ASP A 642 -15.82 -25.17 -10.32
CA ASP A 642 -16.42 -23.84 -10.49
C ASP A 642 -16.93 -23.62 -11.94
N VAL A 643 -17.64 -24.61 -12.48
CA VAL A 643 -18.14 -24.62 -13.85
C VAL A 643 -19.36 -23.71 -13.97
N ALA A 644 -19.25 -22.69 -14.81
CA ALA A 644 -20.39 -21.88 -15.24
C ALA A 644 -21.05 -22.54 -16.45
N LEU A 645 -22.34 -22.86 -16.36
CA LEU A 645 -23.05 -23.60 -17.42
C LEU A 645 -23.31 -22.75 -18.68
N ASP A 646 -23.24 -21.42 -18.58
CA ASP A 646 -23.30 -20.49 -19.71
C ASP A 646 -21.94 -20.24 -20.39
N GLN A 647 -20.84 -20.69 -19.74
CA GLN A 647 -19.49 -20.58 -20.26
C GLN A 647 -18.65 -21.80 -19.85
N LEU A 648 -18.85 -22.91 -20.57
CA LEU A 648 -18.15 -24.16 -20.29
C LEU A 648 -16.62 -23.99 -20.43
N PRO A 649 -15.83 -24.48 -19.44
CA PRO A 649 -14.39 -24.58 -19.52
C PRO A 649 -13.92 -25.33 -20.77
N GLU A 650 -12.78 -24.92 -21.33
CA GLU A 650 -12.22 -25.54 -22.54
C GLU A 650 -12.04 -27.06 -22.39
N SER A 651 -11.63 -27.53 -21.21
CA SER A 651 -11.43 -28.95 -20.91
C SER A 651 -12.67 -29.82 -21.10
N LEU A 652 -13.88 -29.24 -21.05
CA LEU A 652 -15.15 -29.96 -21.20
C LEU A 652 -15.75 -29.84 -22.60
N LYS A 653 -15.26 -28.93 -23.46
CA LYS A 653 -15.89 -28.63 -24.75
C LYS A 653 -15.80 -29.76 -25.76
N ASP A 654 -14.84 -30.65 -25.58
CA ASP A 654 -14.66 -31.82 -26.45
C ASP A 654 -15.65 -32.96 -26.12
N LEU A 655 -16.44 -32.84 -25.05
CA LEU A 655 -17.46 -33.84 -24.70
C LEU A 655 -18.67 -33.71 -25.64
N ASP A 656 -19.07 -34.83 -26.26
CA ASP A 656 -20.23 -34.85 -27.17
C ASP A 656 -21.53 -34.43 -26.45
N GLY A 657 -22.26 -33.44 -26.99
CA GLY A 657 -23.55 -33.01 -26.43
C GLY A 657 -23.48 -32.30 -25.06
N ILE A 658 -22.31 -31.86 -24.58
CA ILE A 658 -22.21 -31.18 -23.27
C ILE A 658 -23.02 -29.87 -23.20
N GLU A 659 -23.16 -29.16 -24.32
CA GLU A 659 -23.98 -27.95 -24.41
C GLU A 659 -25.47 -28.28 -24.29
N ASP A 660 -25.91 -29.40 -24.86
CA ASP A 660 -27.29 -29.89 -24.77
C ASP A 660 -27.60 -30.30 -23.32
N TRP A 661 -26.69 -31.03 -22.66
CA TRP A 661 -26.81 -31.35 -21.23
C TRP A 661 -26.95 -30.08 -20.38
N ALA A 662 -26.09 -29.07 -20.60
CA ALA A 662 -26.12 -27.81 -19.87
C ALA A 662 -27.43 -27.04 -20.08
N TYR A 663 -28.01 -27.14 -21.28
CA TYR A 663 -29.32 -26.58 -21.60
C TYR A 663 -30.46 -27.33 -20.88
N ASP A 664 -30.45 -28.66 -20.91
CA ASP A 664 -31.51 -29.49 -20.33
C ASP A 664 -31.57 -29.39 -18.81
N VAL A 665 -30.43 -29.35 -18.14
CA VAL A 665 -30.37 -29.25 -16.67
C VAL A 665 -30.57 -27.83 -16.15
N ALA A 666 -30.49 -26.83 -17.03
CA ALA A 666 -30.67 -25.42 -16.71
C ALA A 666 -31.33 -24.64 -17.87
N PRO A 667 -32.60 -24.95 -18.22
CA PRO A 667 -33.26 -24.40 -19.42
C PRO A 667 -33.42 -22.88 -19.36
N ASP A 668 -33.61 -22.33 -18.15
CA ASP A 668 -33.57 -20.88 -17.89
C ASP A 668 -32.20 -20.39 -17.37
N GLY A 669 -31.37 -21.28 -16.82
CA GLY A 669 -30.13 -20.98 -16.12
C GLY A 669 -28.90 -20.74 -17.00
N SER A 670 -28.89 -21.25 -18.25
CA SER A 670 -27.91 -20.89 -19.28
C SER A 670 -27.93 -19.40 -19.64
N ARG A 671 -28.96 -18.65 -19.20
CA ARG A 671 -29.10 -17.20 -19.39
C ARG A 671 -28.81 -16.36 -18.16
N TYR A 672 -28.70 -16.96 -16.96
CA TYR A 672 -28.57 -16.25 -15.68
C TYR A 672 -27.40 -16.71 -14.79
N GLY A 673 -26.44 -17.49 -15.32
CA GLY A 673 -25.19 -17.81 -14.62
C GLY A 673 -25.29 -18.97 -13.62
N ALA A 674 -25.99 -20.04 -13.99
CA ALA A 674 -26.01 -21.27 -13.18
C ALA A 674 -24.61 -21.87 -13.07
N THR A 675 -24.26 -22.37 -11.88
CA THR A 675 -22.91 -22.91 -11.60
C THR A 675 -22.95 -24.29 -11.00
N VAL A 676 -21.88 -25.05 -11.25
CA VAL A 676 -21.60 -26.37 -10.69
C VAL A 676 -20.26 -26.32 -9.99
N GLY A 677 -20.21 -26.68 -8.72
CA GLY A 677 -18.96 -26.62 -7.93
C GLY A 677 -17.89 -27.61 -8.42
N GLU A 678 -18.29 -28.83 -8.75
CA GLU A 678 -17.41 -29.86 -9.32
C GLU A 678 -18.22 -30.70 -10.31
N LEU A 679 -17.69 -30.83 -11.53
CA LEU A 679 -18.24 -31.68 -12.59
C LEU A 679 -17.22 -32.76 -12.92
N SER A 680 -17.67 -34.02 -12.97
CA SER A 680 -16.89 -35.16 -13.45
C SER A 680 -17.67 -35.83 -14.56
N ALA A 681 -17.03 -36.03 -15.70
CA ALA A 681 -17.63 -36.60 -16.91
C ALA A 681 -16.71 -37.68 -17.49
N ILE A 682 -17.31 -38.74 -18.00
CA ILE A 682 -16.62 -39.76 -18.80
C ILE A 682 -16.52 -39.21 -20.23
N ARG A 683 -15.29 -39.25 -20.77
CA ARG A 683 -15.00 -38.79 -22.13
C ARG A 683 -15.41 -39.82 -23.17
N ASP A 684 -15.50 -39.37 -24.42
CA ASP A 684 -15.44 -40.20 -25.61
C ASP A 684 -16.50 -41.33 -25.61
N LEU A 685 -17.68 -41.05 -25.03
CA LEU A 685 -18.80 -41.99 -24.97
C LEU A 685 -19.36 -42.27 -26.38
N ASP A 686 -19.20 -41.33 -27.30
CA ASP A 686 -19.54 -41.43 -28.71
C ASP A 686 -18.56 -42.31 -29.51
N TRP A 687 -17.37 -42.60 -28.96
CA TRP A 687 -16.39 -43.50 -29.58
C TRP A 687 -16.60 -44.97 -29.18
N ILE A 688 -17.60 -45.26 -28.34
CA ILE A 688 -17.94 -46.63 -27.93
C ILE A 688 -18.67 -47.34 -29.06
N THR A 689 -18.29 -48.58 -29.38
CA THR A 689 -19.01 -49.37 -30.38
C THR A 689 -20.39 -49.82 -29.85
N ASP A 690 -21.42 -49.83 -30.72
CA ASP A 690 -22.80 -50.15 -30.34
C ASP A 690 -22.96 -51.52 -29.62
N ASP A 691 -22.11 -52.49 -29.95
CA ASP A 691 -22.12 -53.83 -29.34
C ASP A 691 -21.33 -53.93 -28.02
N ALA A 692 -20.57 -52.89 -27.65
CA ALA A 692 -19.75 -52.85 -26.44
C ALA A 692 -20.50 -52.31 -25.21
N TRP A 693 -21.69 -51.71 -25.34
CA TRP A 693 -22.45 -51.14 -24.21
C TRP A 693 -22.65 -52.07 -23.00
N PRO A 694 -22.94 -53.38 -23.15
CA PRO A 694 -22.99 -54.29 -22.01
C PRO A 694 -21.66 -54.37 -21.24
N ARG A 695 -20.53 -54.40 -21.96
CA ARG A 695 -19.18 -54.43 -21.38
C ARG A 695 -18.81 -53.08 -20.76
N VAL A 696 -19.16 -51.97 -21.42
CA VAL A 696 -18.94 -50.62 -20.89
C VAL A 696 -19.70 -50.42 -19.59
N LEU A 697 -20.99 -50.76 -19.52
CA LEU A 697 -21.78 -50.58 -18.30
C LEU A 697 -21.27 -51.44 -17.12
N GLU A 698 -20.72 -52.62 -17.40
CA GLU A 698 -19.99 -53.43 -16.40
C GLU A 698 -18.70 -52.72 -15.94
N LEU A 699 -17.94 -52.13 -16.87
CA LEU A 699 -16.74 -51.34 -16.56
C LEU A 699 -17.08 -50.10 -15.71
N LEU A 700 -18.12 -49.35 -16.08
CA LEU A 700 -18.60 -48.19 -15.33
C LEU A 700 -19.03 -48.58 -13.92
N GLY A 701 -19.65 -49.75 -13.73
CA GLY A 701 -20.03 -50.24 -12.40
C GLY A 701 -18.87 -50.75 -11.55
N SER A 702 -17.79 -51.25 -12.17
CA SER A 702 -16.66 -51.87 -11.47
C SER A 702 -15.52 -50.92 -11.13
N SER A 703 -15.35 -49.82 -11.87
CA SER A 703 -14.37 -48.77 -11.57
C SER A 703 -14.96 -47.71 -10.62
N PRO A 704 -14.34 -47.45 -9.44
CA PRO A 704 -14.88 -46.49 -8.47
C PRO A 704 -15.03 -45.06 -8.99
N ASP A 705 -14.13 -44.61 -9.86
CA ASP A 705 -14.15 -43.25 -10.37
C ASP A 705 -15.12 -43.08 -11.55
N LEU A 706 -15.18 -44.08 -12.46
CA LEU A 706 -16.19 -44.11 -13.52
C LEU A 706 -17.61 -44.23 -12.94
N ARG A 707 -17.80 -45.09 -11.93
CA ARG A 707 -19.06 -45.22 -11.21
C ARG A 707 -19.47 -43.89 -10.61
N ARG A 708 -18.54 -43.17 -9.96
CA ARG A 708 -18.82 -41.86 -9.36
C ARG A 708 -19.23 -40.84 -10.41
N ALA A 709 -18.53 -40.78 -11.55
CA ALA A 709 -18.87 -39.89 -12.66
C ALA A 709 -20.26 -40.19 -13.25
N LEU A 710 -20.70 -41.45 -13.22
CA LEU A 710 -22.02 -41.86 -13.69
C LEU A 710 -23.14 -41.59 -12.68
N VAL A 711 -23.03 -42.09 -11.44
CA VAL A 711 -24.17 -42.14 -10.50
C VAL A 711 -24.31 -40.89 -9.62
N THR A 712 -23.26 -40.07 -9.50
CA THR A 712 -23.30 -38.89 -8.63
C THR A 712 -24.12 -37.79 -9.28
N GLN A 713 -25.25 -37.43 -8.66
CA GLN A 713 -26.03 -36.28 -9.12
C GLN A 713 -25.21 -35.00 -9.04
N VAL A 714 -25.30 -34.20 -10.11
CA VAL A 714 -24.64 -32.90 -10.19
C VAL A 714 -25.51 -31.88 -9.49
N ARG A 715 -24.90 -31.04 -8.66
CA ARG A 715 -25.59 -29.98 -7.94
C ARG A 715 -25.47 -28.68 -8.72
N VAL A 716 -26.55 -28.28 -9.39
CA VAL A 716 -26.66 -27.01 -10.11
C VAL A 716 -27.19 -25.95 -9.15
N VAL A 717 -26.50 -24.81 -9.06
CA VAL A 717 -26.93 -23.66 -8.26
C VAL A 717 -27.35 -22.53 -9.20
N GLY A 718 -28.63 -22.19 -9.17
CA GLY A 718 -29.21 -21.10 -9.94
C GLY A 718 -29.06 -19.72 -9.27
N PRO A 719 -29.59 -18.66 -9.90
CA PRO A 719 -29.47 -17.27 -9.41
C PRO A 719 -30.18 -16.98 -8.08
N ASP A 720 -31.11 -17.86 -7.70
CA ASP A 720 -31.87 -17.78 -6.45
C ASP A 720 -31.18 -18.53 -5.28
N ASP A 721 -29.92 -18.95 -5.48
CA ASP A 721 -29.08 -19.72 -4.55
C ASP A 721 -29.70 -21.06 -4.10
N ARG A 722 -30.70 -21.57 -4.84
CA ARG A 722 -31.31 -22.87 -4.55
C ARG A 722 -30.60 -23.97 -5.32
N PRO A 723 -30.10 -24.99 -4.63
CA PRO A 723 -29.46 -26.11 -5.30
C PRO A 723 -30.50 -27.08 -5.88
N LEU A 724 -30.35 -27.44 -7.14
CA LEU A 724 -31.09 -28.50 -7.81
C LEU A 724 -30.14 -29.67 -8.09
N GLY A 725 -30.54 -30.88 -7.68
CA GLY A 725 -29.83 -32.10 -8.05
C GLY A 725 -30.30 -32.59 -9.42
N VAL A 726 -29.38 -32.75 -10.36
CA VAL A 726 -29.65 -33.18 -11.74
C VAL A 726 -28.79 -34.41 -12.08
N PRO A 727 -29.14 -35.20 -13.10
CA PRO A 727 -28.29 -36.29 -13.57
C PRO A 727 -26.88 -35.81 -13.94
N SER A 728 -25.87 -36.67 -13.76
CA SER A 728 -24.54 -36.43 -14.30
C SER A 728 -24.59 -36.34 -15.82
N TYR A 729 -23.60 -35.67 -16.43
CA TYR A 729 -23.46 -35.63 -17.88
C TYR A 729 -23.45 -37.05 -18.48
N SER A 730 -22.68 -37.97 -17.91
CA SER A 730 -22.58 -39.33 -18.42
C SER A 730 -23.88 -40.12 -18.28
N ALA A 731 -24.65 -39.90 -17.22
CA ALA A 731 -25.97 -40.52 -17.06
C ALA A 731 -26.98 -39.96 -18.06
N TRP A 732 -27.01 -38.64 -18.25
CA TRP A 732 -27.85 -37.99 -19.26
C TRP A 732 -27.50 -38.46 -20.67
N TRP A 733 -26.21 -38.47 -21.03
CA TRP A 733 -25.77 -38.86 -22.36
C TRP A 733 -26.20 -40.29 -22.68
N ILE A 734 -26.02 -41.22 -21.73
CA ILE A 734 -26.44 -42.61 -21.90
C ILE A 734 -27.96 -42.72 -22.09
N ARG A 735 -28.76 -41.99 -21.29
CA ARG A 735 -30.23 -42.01 -21.39
C ARG A 735 -30.73 -41.54 -22.76
N GLU A 736 -30.10 -40.50 -23.31
CA GLU A 736 -30.50 -39.86 -24.57
C GLU A 736 -29.98 -40.60 -25.81
N ARG A 737 -28.78 -41.18 -25.74
CA ARG A 737 -28.05 -41.65 -26.94
C ARG A 737 -27.95 -43.17 -27.07
N VAL A 738 -28.14 -43.93 -25.98
CA VAL A 738 -28.01 -45.40 -26.04
C VAL A 738 -29.33 -46.05 -26.47
N VAL A 739 -29.29 -46.61 -27.68
CA VAL A 739 -30.40 -47.33 -28.32
C VAL A 739 -30.10 -48.82 -28.34
N LEU A 740 -31.11 -49.65 -28.06
CA LEU A 740 -30.98 -51.11 -28.10
C LEU A 740 -31.16 -51.66 -29.52
N GLU A 741 -30.89 -52.96 -29.71
CA GLU A 741 -31.07 -53.63 -31.01
C GLU A 741 -32.49 -53.54 -31.59
N ASP A 742 -33.50 -53.31 -30.73
CA ASP A 742 -34.90 -53.14 -31.14
C ASP A 742 -35.23 -51.72 -31.64
N GLY A 743 -34.26 -50.80 -31.60
CA GLY A 743 -34.40 -49.42 -32.06
C GLY A 743 -35.01 -48.48 -31.03
N GLU A 744 -35.27 -48.96 -29.82
CA GLU A 744 -35.85 -48.18 -28.72
C GLU A 744 -34.79 -47.83 -27.66
N PRO A 745 -34.95 -46.74 -26.90
CA PRO A 745 -34.03 -46.35 -25.85
C PRO A 745 -33.91 -47.40 -24.73
N LEU A 746 -32.75 -47.40 -24.07
CA LEU A 746 -32.56 -48.15 -22.82
C LEU A 746 -33.28 -47.49 -21.63
N ALA A 747 -33.31 -46.16 -21.59
CA ALA A 747 -34.00 -45.39 -20.56
C ALA A 747 -35.53 -45.50 -20.65
N GLY A 748 -36.22 -45.36 -19.52
CA GLY A 748 -37.70 -45.43 -19.44
C GLY A 748 -38.26 -46.85 -19.33
N ARG A 749 -37.41 -47.88 -19.35
CA ARG A 749 -37.81 -49.28 -19.20
C ARG A 749 -37.92 -49.70 -17.73
N ALA A 750 -38.73 -50.73 -17.48
CA ALA A 750 -38.88 -51.32 -16.15
C ALA A 750 -37.57 -51.93 -15.67
N ASP A 751 -37.10 -51.50 -14.50
CA ASP A 751 -36.02 -52.17 -13.78
C ASP A 751 -36.42 -53.64 -13.48
N PRO A 752 -35.48 -54.58 -13.47
CA PRO A 752 -35.76 -55.97 -13.07
C PRO A 752 -36.42 -56.10 -11.68
N ASP A 753 -36.20 -55.13 -10.79
CA ASP A 753 -36.79 -55.06 -9.45
C ASP A 753 -37.94 -54.02 -9.34
N ALA A 754 -38.58 -53.64 -10.45
CA ALA A 754 -39.63 -52.62 -10.49
C ALA A 754 -40.91 -53.01 -9.72
N GLU A 755 -41.62 -52.01 -9.19
CA GLU A 755 -42.91 -52.21 -8.54
C GLU A 755 -43.90 -52.89 -9.51
N PRO A 756 -44.67 -53.91 -9.08
CA PRO A 756 -45.54 -54.68 -9.98
C PRO A 756 -46.56 -53.81 -10.75
N VAL A 757 -47.01 -52.71 -10.14
CA VAL A 757 -47.94 -51.78 -10.79
C VAL A 757 -47.27 -51.04 -11.94
N LEU A 758 -46.03 -50.57 -11.79
CA LEU A 758 -45.27 -49.89 -12.84
C LEU A 758 -44.79 -50.82 -13.93
N ALA A 759 -44.33 -52.02 -13.57
CA ALA A 759 -43.90 -53.04 -14.53
C ALA A 759 -45.01 -53.44 -15.52
N THR A 760 -46.28 -53.21 -15.16
CA THR A 760 -47.42 -53.43 -16.06
C THR A 760 -47.49 -52.37 -17.18
N PHE A 761 -46.95 -51.18 -16.93
CA PHE A 761 -47.03 -50.03 -17.83
C PHE A 761 -45.71 -49.70 -18.52
N LEU A 762 -44.59 -50.31 -18.16
CA LEU A 762 -43.28 -50.03 -18.79
C LEU A 762 -42.76 -51.26 -19.52
N ASP A 763 -41.91 -51.06 -20.53
CA ASP A 763 -41.31 -52.17 -21.30
C ASP A 763 -40.14 -52.79 -20.51
N GLU A 764 -39.92 -54.10 -20.63
CA GLU A 764 -38.88 -54.80 -19.87
C GLU A 764 -37.46 -54.40 -20.34
N ALA A 765 -36.55 -54.18 -19.38
CA ALA A 765 -35.13 -53.99 -19.66
C ALA A 765 -34.45 -55.30 -20.10
N PRO A 766 -33.36 -55.26 -20.90
CA PRO A 766 -32.62 -56.45 -21.32
C PRO A 766 -32.11 -57.30 -20.14
N GLU A 767 -32.11 -58.63 -20.28
CA GLU A 767 -31.74 -59.56 -19.18
C GLU A 767 -30.33 -59.29 -18.58
N TRP A 768 -29.37 -58.84 -19.39
CA TRP A 768 -28.01 -58.56 -18.93
C TRP A 768 -27.94 -57.37 -17.95
N THR A 769 -28.92 -56.47 -17.98
CA THR A 769 -28.98 -55.33 -17.05
C THR A 769 -29.17 -55.78 -15.60
N ALA A 770 -29.76 -56.95 -15.35
CA ALA A 770 -29.96 -57.50 -14.00
C ALA A 770 -28.63 -57.74 -13.24
N GLY A 771 -27.52 -57.92 -13.97
CA GLY A 771 -26.18 -58.06 -13.39
C GLY A 771 -25.51 -56.75 -13.00
N LEU A 772 -26.08 -55.60 -13.39
CA LEU A 772 -25.54 -54.27 -13.08
C LEU A 772 -25.86 -53.84 -11.65
N ASP A 773 -25.02 -52.96 -11.11
CA ASP A 773 -25.25 -52.25 -9.85
C ASP A 773 -26.60 -51.49 -9.90
N PRO A 774 -27.47 -51.61 -8.87
CA PRO A 774 -28.75 -50.90 -8.85
C PRO A 774 -28.65 -49.38 -9.03
N GLU A 775 -27.62 -48.72 -8.51
CA GLU A 775 -27.43 -47.27 -8.70
C GLU A 775 -27.04 -46.96 -10.16
N VAL A 776 -26.31 -47.86 -10.83
CA VAL A 776 -26.01 -47.73 -12.26
C VAL A 776 -27.28 -47.90 -13.10
N ARG A 777 -28.14 -48.87 -12.75
CA ARG A 777 -29.44 -49.08 -13.43
C ARG A 777 -30.35 -47.85 -13.32
N THR A 778 -30.45 -47.26 -12.13
CA THR A 778 -31.16 -45.99 -11.95
C THR A 778 -30.48 -44.86 -12.72
N ALA A 779 -29.15 -44.75 -12.70
CA ALA A 779 -28.43 -43.69 -13.41
C ALA A 779 -28.65 -43.75 -14.93
N ILE A 780 -28.71 -44.92 -15.55
CA ILE A 780 -28.97 -45.07 -16.99
C ILE A 780 -30.47 -45.00 -17.37
N GLY A 781 -31.35 -44.77 -16.39
CA GLY A 781 -32.77 -44.48 -16.63
C GLY A 781 -33.72 -45.67 -16.53
N LEU A 782 -33.33 -46.78 -15.87
CA LEU A 782 -34.28 -47.85 -15.55
C LEU A 782 -35.17 -47.45 -14.38
N VAL A 783 -36.49 -47.67 -14.53
CA VAL A 783 -37.52 -47.21 -13.60
C VAL A 783 -37.90 -48.32 -12.64
N ARG A 784 -37.68 -48.11 -11.34
CA ARG A 784 -38.02 -49.07 -10.29
C ARG A 784 -39.29 -48.70 -9.55
N GLU A 785 -39.44 -47.43 -9.21
CA GLU A 785 -40.59 -46.87 -8.49
C GLU A 785 -41.12 -45.58 -9.15
N VAL A 786 -42.30 -45.09 -8.74
CA VAL A 786 -42.98 -43.96 -9.41
C VAL A 786 -42.13 -42.69 -9.34
N GLY A 787 -41.31 -42.56 -8.30
CA GLY A 787 -40.39 -41.43 -8.12
C GLY A 787 -39.21 -41.42 -9.09
N ASP A 788 -38.92 -42.54 -9.78
CA ASP A 788 -37.85 -42.60 -10.79
C ASP A 788 -38.30 -42.08 -12.16
N LEU A 789 -39.61 -41.84 -12.35
CA LEU A 789 -40.16 -41.33 -13.60
C LEU A 789 -39.79 -39.86 -13.81
N ASP A 790 -39.23 -39.56 -14.96
CA ASP A 790 -39.13 -38.20 -15.50
C ASP A 790 -40.45 -37.78 -16.17
N ALA A 791 -40.50 -36.57 -16.74
CA ALA A 791 -41.72 -36.03 -17.35
C ALA A 791 -42.23 -36.88 -18.52
N ASP A 792 -41.33 -37.47 -19.30
CA ASP A 792 -41.66 -38.34 -20.42
C ASP A 792 -42.15 -39.71 -19.92
N GLY A 793 -41.51 -40.26 -18.88
CA GLY A 793 -41.97 -41.46 -18.20
C GLY A 793 -43.36 -41.30 -17.57
N ILE A 794 -43.65 -40.15 -16.95
CA ILE A 794 -44.99 -39.82 -16.45
C ILE A 794 -45.99 -39.78 -17.61
N SER A 795 -45.67 -39.07 -18.70
CA SER A 795 -46.51 -38.99 -19.91
C SER A 795 -46.84 -40.38 -20.46
N LEU A 796 -45.83 -41.25 -20.56
CA LEU A 796 -45.98 -42.63 -21.04
C LEU A 796 -46.90 -43.45 -20.12
N VAL A 797 -46.75 -43.33 -18.80
CA VAL A 797 -47.61 -44.03 -17.84
C VAL A 797 -49.05 -43.50 -17.92
N LEU A 798 -49.25 -42.20 -18.09
CA LEU A 798 -50.57 -41.58 -18.23
C LEU A 798 -51.27 -41.97 -19.54
N GLU A 799 -50.54 -42.06 -20.64
CA GLU A 799 -51.08 -42.56 -21.91
C GLU A 799 -51.49 -44.03 -21.76
N ARG A 800 -50.61 -44.86 -21.18
CA ARG A 800 -50.86 -46.30 -21.02
C ARG A 800 -51.96 -46.60 -19.99
N ILE A 801 -52.18 -45.78 -18.96
CA ILE A 801 -53.31 -45.99 -18.03
C ILE A 801 -54.65 -45.58 -18.66
N ALA A 802 -54.64 -44.62 -19.59
CA ALA A 802 -55.81 -44.15 -20.33
C ALA A 802 -56.20 -45.07 -21.52
N ASP A 803 -55.43 -46.12 -21.80
CA ASP A 803 -55.76 -47.09 -22.85
C ASP A 803 -56.99 -47.95 -22.44
N PRO A 804 -58.14 -47.85 -23.14
CA PRO A 804 -59.36 -48.58 -22.79
C PRO A 804 -59.24 -50.10 -22.99
N GLU A 805 -58.27 -50.60 -23.76
CA GLU A 805 -58.04 -52.03 -23.96
C GLU A 805 -57.30 -52.69 -22.80
N ARG A 806 -56.71 -51.90 -21.89
CA ARG A 806 -56.03 -52.38 -20.69
C ARG A 806 -57.01 -52.58 -19.52
N GLU A 807 -56.97 -53.77 -18.94
CA GLU A 807 -57.65 -54.09 -17.68
C GLU A 807 -56.80 -53.56 -16.51
N VAL A 808 -57.32 -52.55 -15.79
CA VAL A 808 -56.68 -51.99 -14.60
C VAL A 808 -57.59 -52.23 -13.40
N ASP A 809 -57.07 -52.99 -12.42
CA ASP A 809 -57.77 -53.27 -11.17
C ASP A 809 -57.90 -52.00 -10.30
N GLU A 810 -59.03 -51.87 -9.60
CA GLU A 810 -59.33 -50.74 -8.70
C GLU A 810 -58.20 -50.50 -7.69
N SER A 811 -57.66 -51.55 -7.09
CA SER A 811 -56.61 -51.42 -6.07
C SER A 811 -55.27 -50.96 -6.65
N ALA A 812 -54.98 -51.30 -7.91
CA ALA A 812 -53.80 -50.82 -8.61
C ALA A 812 -53.95 -49.34 -9.00
N LEU A 813 -55.12 -48.96 -9.50
CA LEU A 813 -55.46 -47.58 -9.87
C LEU A 813 -55.38 -46.63 -8.66
N LEU A 814 -55.98 -47.02 -7.53
CA LEU A 814 -55.93 -46.24 -6.28
C LEU A 814 -54.50 -46.10 -5.73
N ARG A 815 -53.66 -47.14 -5.84
CA ARG A 815 -52.25 -47.05 -5.42
C ARG A 815 -51.45 -46.12 -6.31
N LEU A 816 -51.64 -46.23 -7.63
CA LEU A 816 -50.95 -45.42 -8.60
C LEU A 816 -51.34 -43.95 -8.47
N TRP A 817 -52.63 -43.61 -8.34
CA TRP A 817 -53.07 -42.23 -8.06
C TRP A 817 -52.48 -41.67 -6.77
N ARG A 818 -52.41 -42.47 -5.71
CA ARG A 818 -51.76 -42.04 -4.47
C ARG A 818 -50.29 -41.71 -4.68
N GLN A 819 -49.57 -42.46 -5.52
CA GLN A 819 -48.16 -42.20 -5.81
C GLN A 819 -48.00 -41.01 -6.77
N LEU A 820 -48.77 -40.96 -7.86
CA LEU A 820 -48.75 -39.87 -8.85
C LEU A 820 -49.12 -38.52 -8.23
N GLY A 821 -50.12 -38.47 -7.35
CA GLY A 821 -50.51 -37.24 -6.67
C GLY A 821 -49.44 -36.68 -5.71
N THR A 822 -48.39 -37.45 -5.41
CA THR A 822 -47.26 -36.96 -4.60
C THR A 822 -46.10 -36.44 -5.44
N LEU A 823 -46.18 -36.58 -6.77
CA LEU A 823 -45.17 -36.04 -7.67
C LEU A 823 -45.23 -34.52 -7.68
N SER A 824 -44.06 -33.91 -7.75
CA SER A 824 -43.91 -32.46 -7.92
C SER A 824 -43.50 -32.11 -9.35
N LEU A 825 -43.37 -33.14 -10.21
CA LEU A 825 -43.03 -33.05 -11.62
C LEU A 825 -44.28 -33.38 -12.44
N PHE A 826 -44.56 -32.55 -13.43
CA PHE A 826 -45.72 -32.69 -14.31
C PHE A 826 -45.24 -32.76 -15.77
N PRO A 827 -45.92 -33.54 -16.62
CA PRO A 827 -45.66 -33.54 -18.06
C PRO A 827 -46.02 -32.18 -18.67
N GLY A 828 -45.51 -31.90 -19.86
CA GLY A 828 -45.73 -30.61 -20.54
C GLY A 828 -47.21 -30.36 -20.89
N ASP A 829 -47.97 -31.42 -21.14
CA ASP A 829 -49.39 -31.38 -21.48
C ASP A 829 -50.19 -32.33 -20.56
N ALA A 830 -51.37 -31.88 -20.11
CA ALA A 830 -52.30 -32.72 -19.37
C ALA A 830 -53.00 -33.74 -20.29
N PRO A 831 -53.39 -34.93 -19.80
CA PRO A 831 -54.02 -35.94 -20.63
C PRO A 831 -55.47 -35.59 -21.01
N ASP A 832 -55.82 -35.81 -22.29
CA ASP A 832 -57.20 -35.63 -22.79
C ASP A 832 -58.20 -36.64 -22.18
N GLN A 833 -57.72 -37.81 -21.75
CA GLN A 833 -58.53 -38.90 -21.19
C GLN A 833 -57.99 -39.36 -19.85
N VAL A 834 -58.90 -39.61 -18.91
CA VAL A 834 -58.56 -40.04 -17.56
C VAL A 834 -59.34 -41.31 -17.25
N ARG A 835 -58.64 -42.31 -16.71
CA ARG A 835 -59.31 -43.48 -16.12
C ARG A 835 -59.92 -43.04 -14.80
N VAL A 836 -61.14 -43.45 -14.48
CA VAL A 836 -61.89 -43.07 -13.28
C VAL A 836 -62.55 -44.29 -12.66
N LEU A 837 -62.99 -44.18 -11.40
CA LEU A 837 -63.90 -45.14 -10.77
C LEU A 837 -65.33 -44.83 -11.17
N GLY A 838 -66.04 -45.83 -11.68
CA GLY A 838 -67.48 -45.77 -11.96
C GLY A 838 -68.33 -46.20 -10.75
N ASP A 839 -69.65 -45.99 -10.87
CA ASP A 839 -70.64 -46.20 -9.80
C ASP A 839 -70.73 -47.65 -9.28
N ASP A 840 -70.30 -48.62 -10.10
CA ASP A 840 -70.29 -50.04 -9.78
C ASP A 840 -68.95 -50.54 -9.20
N GLY A 841 -67.99 -49.63 -9.01
CA GLY A 841 -66.63 -49.92 -8.55
C GLY A 841 -65.69 -50.41 -9.67
N ALA A 842 -66.13 -50.49 -10.92
CA ALA A 842 -65.26 -50.79 -12.06
C ALA A 842 -64.49 -49.55 -12.52
N THR A 843 -63.33 -49.76 -13.14
CA THR A 843 -62.56 -48.67 -13.77
C THR A 843 -63.03 -48.45 -15.20
N GLN A 844 -63.17 -47.20 -15.62
CA GLN A 844 -63.53 -46.82 -16.98
C GLN A 844 -62.72 -45.61 -17.44
N VAL A 845 -62.49 -45.46 -18.74
CA VAL A 845 -61.81 -44.29 -19.31
C VAL A 845 -62.86 -43.31 -19.81
N ILE A 846 -62.75 -42.04 -19.39
CA ILE A 846 -63.63 -40.96 -19.79
C ILE A 846 -62.82 -39.75 -20.26
N ASP A 847 -63.51 -38.78 -20.86
CA ASP A 847 -62.95 -37.46 -21.16
C ASP A 847 -62.58 -36.74 -19.85
N ALA A 848 -61.39 -36.14 -19.79
CA ALA A 848 -60.90 -35.46 -18.58
C ALA A 848 -61.90 -34.39 -18.08
N GLY A 849 -62.59 -33.69 -19.00
CA GLY A 849 -63.61 -32.69 -18.65
C GLY A 849 -64.89 -33.24 -18.01
N GLN A 850 -65.03 -34.57 -17.93
CA GLN A 850 -66.12 -35.26 -17.22
C GLN A 850 -65.64 -35.95 -15.93
N ALA A 851 -64.35 -35.82 -15.60
CA ALA A 851 -63.77 -36.35 -14.38
C ALA A 851 -63.71 -35.26 -13.30
N VAL A 852 -63.71 -35.71 -12.05
CA VAL A 852 -63.57 -34.84 -10.88
C VAL A 852 -62.68 -35.52 -9.85
N VAL A 853 -61.77 -34.76 -9.25
CA VAL A 853 -60.99 -35.26 -8.12
C VAL A 853 -61.83 -35.18 -6.86
N VAL A 854 -62.11 -36.34 -6.28
CA VAL A 854 -62.89 -36.45 -5.04
C VAL A 854 -61.95 -36.38 -3.86
N ASP A 855 -61.91 -35.19 -3.23
CA ASP A 855 -61.04 -34.83 -2.11
C ASP A 855 -61.62 -35.17 -0.73
N GLY A 856 -62.92 -35.49 -0.68
CA GLY A 856 -63.64 -35.85 0.54
C GLY A 856 -64.64 -37.00 0.31
N PRO A 857 -64.75 -37.96 1.24
CA PRO A 857 -65.59 -39.14 1.07
C PRO A 857 -67.09 -38.84 1.07
N MET A 858 -67.51 -37.64 1.52
CA MET A 858 -68.92 -37.23 1.44
C MET A 858 -69.38 -37.01 0.00
N TRP A 859 -68.46 -36.55 -0.87
CA TRP A 859 -68.69 -36.29 -2.29
C TRP A 859 -68.87 -37.57 -3.11
N LEU A 860 -68.40 -38.73 -2.64
CA LEU A 860 -68.64 -40.01 -3.30
C LEU A 860 -70.13 -40.41 -3.39
N GLN A 861 -71.00 -39.73 -2.65
CA GLN A 861 -72.46 -39.90 -2.74
C GLN A 861 -73.09 -39.06 -3.86
N ARG A 862 -72.33 -38.14 -4.47
CA ARG A 862 -72.77 -37.19 -5.49
C ARG A 862 -72.41 -37.71 -6.88
N GLU A 863 -73.08 -38.78 -7.30
CA GLU A 863 -72.94 -39.40 -8.65
C GLU A 863 -73.26 -38.41 -9.78
N ASP A 864 -73.89 -37.27 -9.49
CA ASP A 864 -74.13 -36.17 -10.43
C ASP A 864 -72.88 -35.39 -10.84
N LEU A 865 -71.73 -35.57 -10.16
CA LEU A 865 -70.49 -34.83 -10.42
C LEU A 865 -69.60 -35.43 -11.52
N GLY A 866 -69.91 -36.63 -12.01
CA GLY A 866 -69.14 -37.29 -13.07
C GLY A 866 -68.25 -38.43 -12.55
N GLY A 867 -67.17 -38.73 -13.28
CA GLY A 867 -66.28 -39.84 -12.95
C GLY A 867 -65.26 -39.51 -11.87
N PHE A 868 -65.06 -40.41 -10.90
CA PHE A 868 -64.25 -40.10 -9.72
C PHE A 868 -62.77 -40.50 -9.88
N VAL A 869 -61.89 -39.52 -9.69
CA VAL A 869 -60.46 -39.72 -9.35
C VAL A 869 -60.33 -39.56 -7.84
N VAL A 870 -59.99 -40.63 -7.12
CA VAL A 870 -60.05 -40.63 -5.66
C VAL A 870 -58.67 -40.35 -5.06
N ALA A 871 -58.57 -39.26 -4.31
CA ALA A 871 -57.38 -38.90 -3.56
C ALA A 871 -57.74 -38.08 -2.31
N SER A 872 -56.75 -37.76 -1.48
CA SER A 872 -56.98 -36.99 -0.26
C SER A 872 -55.78 -36.12 0.07
N GLY A 873 -56.02 -34.93 0.63
CA GLY A 873 -54.97 -33.99 1.00
C GLY A 873 -54.14 -33.57 -0.22
N ALA A 874 -52.81 -33.44 -0.03
CA ALA A 874 -51.90 -33.00 -1.09
C ALA A 874 -51.94 -33.87 -2.36
N ALA A 875 -52.30 -35.16 -2.26
CA ALA A 875 -52.44 -36.02 -3.42
C ALA A 875 -53.65 -35.66 -4.29
N ALA A 876 -54.71 -35.08 -3.72
CA ALA A 876 -55.84 -34.59 -4.49
C ALA A 876 -55.46 -33.33 -5.28
N ASP A 877 -54.77 -32.39 -4.63
CA ASP A 877 -54.23 -31.19 -5.29
C ASP A 877 -53.28 -31.60 -6.44
N GLY A 878 -52.33 -32.49 -6.18
CA GLY A 878 -51.38 -32.97 -7.19
C GLY A 878 -52.03 -33.71 -8.36
N LEU A 879 -53.08 -34.51 -8.14
CA LEU A 879 -53.80 -35.15 -9.24
C LEU A 879 -54.70 -34.16 -10.01
N SER A 880 -55.25 -33.17 -9.33
CA SER A 880 -56.02 -32.09 -9.98
C SER A 880 -55.12 -31.31 -10.93
N ASP A 881 -53.91 -30.95 -10.49
CA ASP A 881 -52.89 -30.30 -11.32
C ASP A 881 -52.38 -31.23 -12.44
N LEU A 882 -52.10 -32.50 -12.15
CA LEU A 882 -51.57 -33.47 -13.13
C LEU A 882 -52.54 -33.76 -14.26
N PHE A 883 -53.83 -33.86 -13.95
CA PHE A 883 -54.88 -34.18 -14.92
C PHE A 883 -55.59 -32.96 -15.49
N ASP A 884 -55.33 -31.76 -14.94
CA ASP A 884 -56.08 -30.52 -15.23
C ASP A 884 -57.61 -30.71 -15.06
N VAL A 885 -58.00 -31.36 -13.95
CA VAL A 885 -59.42 -31.64 -13.62
C VAL A 885 -59.80 -30.99 -12.29
N PRO A 886 -61.03 -30.44 -12.16
CA PRO A 886 -61.44 -29.74 -10.95
C PRO A 886 -61.64 -30.70 -9.76
N MET A 887 -61.57 -30.16 -8.55
CA MET A 887 -61.95 -30.88 -7.33
C MET A 887 -63.47 -30.87 -7.11
N ALA A 888 -64.02 -31.87 -6.42
CA ALA A 888 -65.46 -32.01 -6.20
C ALA A 888 -66.10 -30.78 -5.51
N GLN A 889 -65.40 -30.22 -4.52
CA GLN A 889 -65.79 -28.99 -3.82
C GLN A 889 -65.78 -27.72 -4.67
N GLU A 890 -65.13 -27.73 -5.84
CA GLU A 890 -65.12 -26.60 -6.78
C GLU A 890 -66.29 -26.68 -7.77
N VAL A 891 -66.80 -27.89 -8.01
CA VAL A 891 -67.91 -28.16 -8.92
C VAL A 891 -69.27 -27.99 -8.24
N ALA A 892 -69.37 -28.30 -6.94
CA ALA A 892 -70.62 -28.22 -6.17
C ALA A 892 -70.48 -27.42 -4.85
N GLU A 893 -71.54 -26.68 -4.48
CA GLU A 893 -71.55 -25.78 -3.32
C GLU A 893 -71.62 -26.53 -1.98
N GLY A 894 -72.16 -27.75 -1.96
CA GLY A 894 -72.29 -28.54 -0.74
C GLY A 894 -73.34 -27.99 0.21
N LYS A 895 -74.36 -27.30 -0.30
CA LYS A 895 -75.37 -26.62 0.49
C LYS A 895 -76.45 -27.58 0.98
N ILE A 896 -76.63 -27.67 2.29
CA ILE A 896 -77.68 -28.47 2.90
C ILE A 896 -79.05 -27.79 2.72
N ASP A 897 -80.01 -28.56 2.22
CA ASP A 897 -81.40 -28.14 2.06
C ASP A 897 -82.24 -28.53 3.30
N GLY A 898 -82.78 -27.55 4.02
CA GLY A 898 -83.64 -27.75 5.20
C GLY A 898 -82.97 -27.48 6.55
N GLU A 899 -83.75 -27.50 7.63
CA GLU A 899 -83.27 -27.33 9.01
C GLU A 899 -83.27 -28.69 9.72
N GLY A 900 -82.09 -29.16 10.15
CA GLY A 900 -81.96 -30.37 10.97
C GLY A 900 -82.37 -30.13 12.43
N THR A 901 -82.53 -31.20 13.21
CA THR A 901 -82.73 -31.13 14.66
C THR A 901 -81.43 -31.41 15.40
N ALA A 902 -80.96 -30.48 16.24
CA ALA A 902 -79.75 -30.68 17.02
C ALA A 902 -79.91 -31.80 18.06
N ALA A 903 -78.96 -32.73 18.09
CA ALA A 903 -78.90 -33.87 18.99
C ALA A 903 -77.50 -34.02 19.61
N ASP A 904 -77.42 -34.49 20.85
CA ASP A 904 -76.15 -34.74 21.52
C ASP A 904 -75.48 -35.99 20.94
N VAL A 905 -74.17 -35.91 20.68
CA VAL A 905 -73.37 -37.11 20.36
C VAL A 905 -73.38 -38.06 21.57
N PRO A 906 -73.52 -39.38 21.42
CA PRO A 906 -73.50 -40.29 22.57
C PRO A 906 -72.18 -40.22 23.34
N ASP A 907 -72.24 -40.27 24.68
CA ASP A 907 -71.06 -40.23 25.57
C ASP A 907 -69.98 -41.24 25.16
N ILE A 908 -70.40 -42.44 24.79
CA ILE A 908 -69.53 -43.52 24.37
C ILE A 908 -68.71 -43.17 23.11
N VAL A 909 -69.29 -42.44 22.15
CA VAL A 909 -68.56 -41.99 20.95
C VAL A 909 -67.56 -40.89 21.32
N ARG A 910 -67.90 -40.02 22.28
CA ARG A 910 -66.98 -39.01 22.83
C ARG A 910 -65.80 -39.62 23.59
N GLU A 911 -66.01 -40.75 24.26
CA GLU A 911 -64.95 -41.49 24.95
C GLU A 911 -64.02 -42.20 23.95
N LEU A 912 -64.58 -42.78 22.89
CA LEU A 912 -63.82 -43.53 21.87
C LEU A 912 -63.07 -42.64 20.87
N VAL A 913 -63.66 -41.50 20.50
CA VAL A 913 -63.10 -40.60 19.48
C VAL A 913 -62.87 -39.22 20.12
N PRO A 914 -61.69 -38.99 20.72
CA PRO A 914 -61.33 -37.70 21.27
C PRO A 914 -61.43 -36.61 20.21
N GLY A 915 -62.15 -35.52 20.52
CA GLY A 915 -62.34 -34.39 19.61
C GLY A 915 -63.62 -34.43 18.77
N VAL A 916 -64.47 -35.47 18.91
CA VAL A 916 -65.77 -35.50 18.24
C VAL A 916 -66.67 -34.34 18.67
N PRO A 917 -67.43 -33.71 17.74
CA PRO A 917 -68.36 -32.64 18.07
C PRO A 917 -69.32 -33.04 19.20
N GLN A 918 -69.72 -32.08 20.04
CA GLN A 918 -70.68 -32.36 21.12
C GLN A 918 -72.09 -32.58 20.59
N THR A 919 -72.42 -31.93 19.48
CA THR A 919 -73.73 -31.92 18.85
C THR A 919 -73.62 -32.31 17.38
N TRP A 920 -74.65 -33.00 16.88
CA TRP A 920 -74.85 -33.29 15.46
C TRP A 920 -76.28 -32.92 15.08
N TRP A 921 -76.56 -32.85 13.79
CA TRP A 921 -77.86 -32.45 13.25
C TRP A 921 -78.56 -33.64 12.59
N GLU A 922 -79.66 -34.06 13.19
CA GLU A 922 -80.53 -35.13 12.70
C GLU A 922 -81.47 -34.63 11.61
N HIS A 923 -81.52 -35.37 10.51
CA HIS A 923 -82.42 -35.12 9.38
C HIS A 923 -83.24 -36.38 9.09
N GLU A 924 -84.53 -36.25 8.80
CA GLU A 924 -85.33 -37.37 8.30
C GLU A 924 -84.97 -37.70 6.83
N GLU A 925 -84.72 -36.66 6.04
CA GLU A 925 -84.24 -36.70 4.67
C GLU A 925 -83.17 -35.60 4.54
N LEU A 926 -81.92 -35.98 4.28
CA LEU A 926 -80.80 -35.04 4.13
C LEU A 926 -80.51 -34.87 2.65
N THR A 927 -80.64 -33.64 2.17
CA THR A 927 -80.40 -33.28 0.78
C THR A 927 -79.34 -32.19 0.70
N VAL A 928 -78.37 -32.35 -0.21
CA VAL A 928 -77.28 -31.42 -0.45
C VAL A 928 -77.27 -31.03 -1.92
N ASP A 929 -77.40 -29.73 -2.21
CA ASP A 929 -77.62 -29.16 -3.54
C ASP A 929 -78.74 -29.86 -4.33
N GLY A 930 -79.82 -30.27 -3.65
CA GLY A 930 -80.93 -31.00 -4.26
C GLY A 930 -80.73 -32.51 -4.45
N VAL A 931 -79.58 -33.08 -4.04
CA VAL A 931 -79.29 -34.54 -4.10
C VAL A 931 -79.38 -35.18 -2.71
N GLU A 932 -80.12 -36.27 -2.59
CA GLU A 932 -80.27 -37.00 -1.32
C GLU A 932 -78.93 -37.66 -0.93
N VAL A 933 -78.44 -37.36 0.27
CA VAL A 933 -77.21 -37.95 0.84
C VAL A 933 -77.47 -38.52 2.22
N SER A 934 -76.75 -39.57 2.59
CA SER A 934 -76.96 -40.20 3.90
C SER A 934 -76.27 -39.44 5.05
N TRP A 935 -75.27 -38.62 4.72
CA TRP A 935 -74.51 -37.78 5.64
C TRP A 935 -73.77 -36.64 4.94
N TRP A 936 -73.50 -35.57 5.70
CA TRP A 936 -72.71 -34.41 5.27
C TRP A 936 -72.00 -33.78 6.46
N VAL A 937 -70.91 -33.04 6.23
CA VAL A 937 -70.32 -32.14 7.21
C VAL A 937 -70.30 -30.75 6.58
N ASP A 938 -70.94 -29.78 7.21
CA ASP A 938 -71.04 -28.43 6.67
C ASP A 938 -69.71 -27.65 6.77
N SER A 939 -69.67 -26.44 6.23
CA SER A 939 -68.49 -25.59 6.23
C SER A 939 -68.05 -25.12 7.63
N ASP A 940 -68.93 -25.18 8.62
CA ASP A 940 -68.62 -24.92 10.04
C ASP A 940 -68.12 -26.18 10.76
N GLY A 941 -68.00 -27.31 10.05
CA GLY A 941 -67.57 -28.60 10.59
C GLY A 941 -68.68 -29.32 11.35
N ALA A 942 -69.95 -28.91 11.22
CA ALA A 942 -71.07 -29.52 11.90
C ALA A 942 -71.49 -30.82 11.17
N PRO A 943 -71.61 -31.95 11.88
CA PRO A 943 -72.01 -33.22 11.29
C PRO A 943 -73.53 -33.30 11.12
N HIS A 944 -73.98 -33.65 9.91
CA HIS A 944 -75.36 -33.88 9.54
C HIS A 944 -75.55 -35.33 9.06
N ALA A 945 -76.64 -35.98 9.47
CA ALA A 945 -76.92 -37.34 9.02
C ALA A 945 -78.41 -37.65 8.99
N ALA A 946 -78.79 -38.52 8.04
CA ALA A 946 -80.12 -39.12 7.95
C ALA A 946 -80.16 -40.61 8.31
N THR A 947 -78.98 -41.24 8.50
CA THR A 947 -78.86 -42.66 8.85
C THR A 947 -77.81 -42.89 9.91
N PHE A 948 -77.84 -44.02 10.63
CA PHE A 948 -76.80 -44.37 11.61
C PHE A 948 -75.43 -44.62 10.97
N ASP A 949 -75.39 -45.19 9.76
CA ASP A 949 -74.14 -45.35 8.99
C ASP A 949 -73.59 -43.99 8.56
N GLY A 950 -74.47 -43.12 8.09
CA GLY A 950 -74.15 -41.75 7.76
C GLY A 950 -73.65 -40.96 8.97
N LEU A 951 -74.31 -41.10 10.12
CA LEU A 951 -73.89 -40.45 11.36
C LEU A 951 -72.48 -40.88 11.77
N ALA A 952 -72.17 -42.18 11.67
CA ALA A 952 -70.83 -42.66 11.96
C ALA A 952 -69.77 -42.04 11.04
N LYS A 953 -70.08 -41.90 9.75
CA LYS A 953 -69.19 -41.26 8.77
C LYS A 953 -69.06 -39.75 9.01
N ALA A 954 -70.15 -39.04 9.27
CA ALA A 954 -70.15 -37.61 9.59
C ALA A 954 -69.33 -37.31 10.84
N LEU A 955 -69.53 -38.06 11.92
CA LEU A 955 -68.76 -37.88 13.15
C LEU A 955 -67.28 -38.21 12.95
N ALA A 956 -66.96 -39.29 12.23
CA ALA A 956 -65.58 -39.64 11.91
C ALA A 956 -64.89 -38.56 11.08
N TRP A 957 -65.57 -38.04 10.05
CA TRP A 957 -65.04 -37.00 9.17
C TRP A 957 -64.86 -35.67 9.89
N ALA A 958 -65.89 -35.19 10.61
CA ALA A 958 -65.83 -33.94 11.39
C ALA A 958 -64.74 -33.95 12.48
N SER A 959 -64.35 -35.14 12.94
CA SER A 959 -63.28 -35.31 13.94
C SER A 959 -61.89 -35.53 13.32
N ALA A 960 -61.76 -35.52 11.99
CA ALA A 960 -60.55 -35.96 11.27
C ALA A 960 -60.08 -37.38 11.66
N ARG A 961 -61.02 -38.27 12.02
CA ARG A 961 -60.79 -39.65 12.46
C ARG A 961 -61.56 -40.63 11.57
N TRP A 962 -61.33 -40.55 10.26
CA TRP A 962 -62.00 -41.39 9.27
C TRP A 962 -61.77 -42.90 9.51
N ASP A 963 -60.63 -43.25 10.10
CA ASP A 963 -60.29 -44.61 10.58
C ASP A 963 -61.35 -45.18 11.55
N GLN A 964 -61.96 -44.31 12.37
CA GLN A 964 -62.89 -44.72 13.42
C GLN A 964 -64.33 -44.92 12.94
N ARG A 965 -64.67 -44.61 11.68
CA ARG A 965 -66.05 -44.67 11.16
C ARG A 965 -66.74 -46.02 11.41
N HIS A 966 -66.00 -47.12 11.29
CA HIS A 966 -66.53 -48.46 11.49
C HIS A 966 -66.77 -48.79 12.97
N VAL A 967 -65.89 -48.31 13.84
CA VAL A 967 -66.03 -48.44 15.30
C VAL A 967 -67.19 -47.57 15.80
N ILE A 968 -67.27 -46.31 15.36
CA ILE A 968 -68.41 -45.43 15.67
C ILE A 968 -69.72 -46.07 15.21
N ARG A 969 -69.76 -46.61 13.98
CA ARG A 969 -70.94 -47.32 13.46
C ARG A 969 -71.32 -48.51 14.33
N ALA A 970 -70.34 -49.32 14.75
CA ALA A 970 -70.58 -50.48 15.59
C ALA A 970 -71.19 -50.07 16.94
N VAL A 971 -70.67 -49.00 17.56
CA VAL A 971 -71.18 -48.46 18.83
C VAL A 971 -72.59 -47.90 18.69
N LEU A 972 -72.86 -47.14 17.62
CA LEU A 972 -74.17 -46.55 17.37
C LEU A 972 -75.25 -47.62 17.14
N ASN A 973 -74.90 -48.71 16.44
CA ASN A 973 -75.82 -49.82 16.18
C ASN A 973 -75.96 -50.79 17.36
N GLU A 974 -74.89 -51.02 18.12
CA GLU A 974 -74.83 -52.02 19.20
C GLU A 974 -74.32 -51.41 20.52
N PRO A 975 -75.07 -50.50 21.18
CA PRO A 975 -74.59 -49.80 22.38
C PRO A 975 -74.25 -50.72 23.56
N HIS A 976 -74.76 -51.95 23.55
CA HIS A 976 -74.48 -52.95 24.59
C HIS A 976 -73.06 -53.56 24.50
N ARG A 977 -72.37 -53.42 23.37
CA ARG A 977 -70.99 -53.89 23.16
C ARG A 977 -69.93 -52.84 23.47
N THR A 978 -70.35 -51.69 24.00
CA THR A 978 -69.53 -50.58 24.47
C THR A 978 -68.22 -51.02 25.16
N SER A 979 -68.27 -51.90 26.17
CA SER A 979 -67.06 -52.31 26.89
C SER A 979 -66.10 -53.19 26.08
N GLU A 980 -66.62 -53.99 25.15
CA GLU A 980 -65.82 -54.81 24.23
C GLU A 980 -65.10 -53.88 23.24
N LEU A 981 -65.84 -52.97 22.60
CA LEU A 981 -65.30 -52.03 21.61
C LEU A 981 -64.28 -51.05 22.23
N LEU A 982 -64.50 -50.57 23.46
CA LEU A 982 -63.52 -49.78 24.22
C LEU A 982 -62.25 -50.55 24.56
N THR A 983 -62.34 -51.88 24.73
CA THR A 983 -61.18 -52.72 25.03
C THR A 983 -60.37 -53.00 23.78
N ASP A 984 -61.03 -53.31 22.66
CA ASP A 984 -60.35 -53.57 21.38
C ASP A 984 -59.68 -52.29 20.85
N ALA A 985 -60.36 -51.14 20.93
CA ALA A 985 -59.82 -49.83 20.55
C ALA A 985 -58.61 -49.37 21.39
N ALA A 986 -58.30 -50.03 22.51
CA ALA A 986 -57.08 -49.76 23.27
C ALA A 986 -55.83 -50.44 22.68
N TYR A 987 -56.01 -51.35 21.73
CA TYR A 987 -54.93 -52.08 21.04
C TYR A 987 -54.77 -51.71 19.55
N ASP A 988 -55.79 -51.09 18.95
CA ASP A 988 -55.73 -50.41 17.64
C ASP A 988 -55.06 -49.04 17.76
#